data_AF-A0A558DF67-F1
#
_entry.id   AF-A0A558DF67-F1
#
_cell.length_a   1.000
_cell.length_b   1.000
_cell.length_c   1.000
_cell.angle_alpha   90.00
_cell.angle_beta   90.00
_cell.angle_gamma   90.00
#
_symmetry.space_group_name_H-M   'P 1'
#
loop_
_entity.id
_entity.type
_entity.pdbx_description
1 polymer ?
#
loop_
_entity_poly.entity_id
_entity_poly.type
_entity_poly.pdbx_seq_one_letter_code
_entity_poly.pdbx_strand_id
1 'polypeptide(L)'
;MLSGDLQDAINVNLRKRLASLLCLLLLILPVLAYATSAAQSPSQSPADRNHFTIAEQAFIEAHPVLRVHNEMDWPPFNFNENGRPAGYSIDYMNLLAEKTGFRVEYVSGPSWDQFMQMIRDKQIDVMLNIVNTEARRKFLAFTDSYLVAAASIYTRKGGAVVKGLEDLSGKTVVIPKGFFWQELLERHYPDIKLLLVKDSLACLEAVAFGRADATVGMVGVLDFLLQKNFIPNLVLAAQVRDERFASVMNLAVNKENQTLRDILQKGMAQITEDELVTIQRRWGERKAEAAIELTGEEQLFLQNHPAIRAHVEKDYSPFLYMKGGRATGYAVDYVNLLAEKIGIEIYYDLDQSREQAIEELTDRRLALIVAMAESDRHKEYALFTQPFLSTYTGIAIRKGMRDVTDLNALADRRVASVRGYRYDALLKSRFPQMQLVTYGSHVAALEAVAAGEVDAAIMSHPVMRNLIQRNFLSDLTTLPVKDDSALKRSEEAIAIRSDWPILRDILDRALAQLSQEEIDRLKQKWNLELQGGELSDISFTDRERAYLKQRQVVRMCITPDWMPYESVNKQGQVMGMTADFVALLEARLDTRWELVPTTTWGETLEQAKMRACDVITLAAETPERANFLRFTAPYVNFPSVIATRTDELFVESIGQVKDRTLGVVKDYAIGQALRQHYPQLRLVEVESVEDGLEAVRSKAIYGFVGSAPAIGYAIREHGYPDVKIAGKTEFMRELSMAVRNDDPLLFSVIDKAVRAITVEERQKIYTKWISVEYVSGINYLLIGKILLAVLLVLGFFIYQNRRLARFNREIRTANEEAALKHQLLLEKTRELEELSITDRLTQVYNRIKLEEVFGQEIRRAERYGLSFSVIMLDIDGFKQVNDEYGHPTGDKVLVEVANVLKSGIRVTDTLGRWGGEEFFIICPETDREGAFQLAQSLRERMSIHTFPGIERLTASFGVAVYLEGEREHDLVRRVDAALYRAKEAGKNRVEISDG
;
A
#
# COMPACT_ATOMS: atom_id res chain seq x y z
N MET A 1 78.21 -6.25 17.80
CA MET A 1 78.40 -5.98 19.24
C MET A 1 77.53 -4.77 19.55
N LEU A 2 76.50 -4.88 20.41
CA LEU A 2 76.62 -4.90 21.88
C LEU A 2 77.35 -3.65 22.38
N SER A 3 76.87 -2.89 23.38
CA SER A 3 75.63 -2.89 24.18
C SER A 3 75.78 -1.80 25.25
N GLY A 4 74.70 -1.24 25.81
CA GLY A 4 74.84 -0.45 27.06
C GLY A 4 73.69 0.52 27.35
N ASP A 5 73.67 1.66 26.67
CA ASP A 5 73.22 2.91 27.33
C ASP A 5 71.80 3.41 26.99
N LEU A 6 70.93 2.59 26.37
CA LEU A 6 69.56 3.04 26.01
C LEU A 6 68.40 2.33 26.73
N GLN A 7 68.66 1.34 27.60
CA GLN A 7 67.59 0.65 28.35
C GLN A 7 67.35 1.20 29.77
N ASP A 8 68.33 1.85 30.41
CA ASP A 8 68.16 2.39 31.76
C ASP A 8 67.49 3.79 31.80
N ALA A 9 67.62 4.60 30.74
CA ALA A 9 67.00 5.92 30.66
C ALA A 9 65.45 5.87 30.63
N ILE A 10 64.87 4.79 30.11
CA ILE A 10 63.41 4.64 29.95
C ILE A 10 62.76 4.05 31.21
N ASN A 11 63.46 3.17 31.94
CA ASN A 11 62.92 2.52 33.14
C ASN A 11 62.81 3.44 34.37
N VAL A 12 63.64 4.49 34.46
CA VAL A 12 63.58 5.45 35.59
C VAL A 12 62.37 6.38 35.48
N ASN A 13 62.00 6.81 34.25
CA ASN A 13 60.90 7.76 34.06
C ASN A 13 59.51 7.10 34.22
N LEU A 14 59.36 5.83 33.81
CA LEU A 14 58.10 5.10 33.97
C LEU A 14 57.82 4.76 35.44
N ARG A 15 58.85 4.33 36.19
CA ARG A 15 58.72 4.07 37.64
C ARG A 15 58.46 5.34 38.46
N LYS A 16 59.07 6.48 38.10
CA LYS A 16 58.77 7.77 38.76
C LYS A 16 57.32 8.23 38.49
N ARG A 17 56.80 8.09 37.27
CA ARG A 17 55.41 8.48 36.96
C ARG A 17 54.36 7.56 37.61
N LEU A 18 54.63 6.25 37.72
CA LEU A 18 53.75 5.32 38.46
C LEU A 18 53.79 5.54 39.98
N ALA A 19 54.94 5.90 40.56
CA ALA A 19 55.03 6.28 41.97
C ALA A 19 54.31 7.62 42.26
N SER A 20 54.43 8.62 41.38
CA SER A 20 53.70 9.88 41.52
C SER A 20 52.18 9.73 41.41
N LEU A 21 51.66 8.78 40.61
CA LEU A 21 50.22 8.50 40.56
C LEU A 21 49.70 7.80 41.82
N LEU A 22 50.47 6.88 42.42
CA LEU A 22 50.08 6.21 43.66
C LEU A 22 50.15 7.13 44.89
N CYS A 23 51.11 8.08 44.93
CA CYS A 23 51.19 9.05 46.04
C CYS A 23 50.14 10.17 45.94
N LEU A 24 49.60 10.50 44.77
CA LEU A 24 48.52 11.48 44.65
C LEU A 24 47.15 10.93 45.12
N LEU A 25 46.98 9.61 45.09
CA LEU A 25 45.77 8.90 45.53
C LEU A 25 45.73 8.63 47.06
N LEU A 26 46.77 9.01 47.81
CA LEU A 26 46.90 8.78 49.25
C LEU A 26 47.10 10.07 50.08
N LEU A 27 46.86 11.25 49.49
CA LEU A 27 47.04 12.55 50.15
C LEU A 27 45.81 13.49 50.09
N ILE A 28 44.61 12.94 49.86
CA ILE A 28 43.32 13.68 50.00
C ILE A 28 42.41 13.00 51.05
N LEU A 29 43.03 12.60 52.15
CA LEU A 29 42.44 12.40 53.48
C LEU A 29 43.48 13.00 54.43
N PRO A 30 43.22 14.06 55.23
CA PRO A 30 41.94 14.36 55.88
C PRO A 30 41.59 15.87 56.01
N VAL A 31 40.76 16.44 55.12
CA VAL A 31 40.04 17.71 55.41
C VAL A 31 38.62 17.63 54.85
N LEU A 32 37.77 16.82 55.51
CA LEU A 32 36.31 16.82 55.33
C LEU A 32 35.61 16.52 56.68
N ALA A 33 36.09 17.19 57.73
CA ALA A 33 35.31 17.46 58.93
C ALA A 33 34.87 18.94 58.85
N TYR A 34 33.65 19.25 59.30
CA TYR A 34 32.91 20.50 59.01
C TYR A 34 32.32 20.67 57.60
N ALA A 35 31.42 19.75 57.24
CA ALA A 35 30.25 20.06 56.40
C ALA A 35 29.06 19.12 56.69
N THR A 36 28.84 18.73 57.96
CA THR A 36 27.62 18.00 58.37
C THR A 36 26.42 18.95 58.40
N SER A 37 25.86 19.24 57.22
CA SER A 37 24.61 19.98 57.05
C SER A 37 23.53 19.04 56.53
N ALA A 38 22.90 18.32 57.46
CA ALA A 38 21.56 17.75 57.37
C ALA A 38 21.04 17.36 55.96
N ALA A 39 21.46 16.19 55.47
CA ALA A 39 20.51 15.35 54.75
C ALA A 39 19.50 14.86 55.81
N GLN A 40 18.37 15.57 55.95
CA GLN A 40 17.27 15.09 56.76
C GLN A 40 16.76 13.79 56.12
N SER A 41 17.00 12.65 56.78
CA SER A 41 16.06 11.54 56.68
C SER A 41 14.66 12.10 56.94
N PRO A 42 13.63 11.78 56.14
CA PRO A 42 12.28 12.15 56.51
C PRO A 42 12.03 11.58 57.90
N SER A 43 11.67 12.44 58.84
CA SER A 43 11.32 12.02 60.19
C SER A 43 10.09 11.14 60.07
N GLN A 44 10.28 9.82 60.17
CA GLN A 44 9.17 8.88 60.21
C GLN A 44 8.30 9.24 61.41
N SER A 45 7.16 9.88 61.14
CA SER A 45 6.05 9.88 62.10
C SER A 45 5.76 8.41 62.42
N PRO A 46 5.60 8.03 63.69
CA PRO A 46 5.21 6.67 64.01
C PRO A 46 3.84 6.42 63.37
N ALA A 47 3.78 5.49 62.41
CA ALA A 47 2.54 5.08 61.77
C ALA A 47 1.52 4.71 62.84
N ASP A 48 0.26 5.12 62.67
CA ASP A 48 -0.78 4.87 63.68
C ASP A 48 -1.14 3.38 63.72
N ARG A 49 -0.46 2.64 64.60
CA ARG A 49 -0.58 1.18 64.71
C ARG A 49 -1.93 0.72 65.27
N ASN A 50 -2.81 1.62 65.70
CA ASN A 50 -4.12 1.28 66.29
C ASN A 50 -5.05 0.51 65.32
N HIS A 51 -4.77 0.52 64.02
CA HIS A 51 -5.54 -0.21 63.00
C HIS A 51 -5.12 -1.69 62.83
N PHE A 52 -4.00 -2.12 63.43
CA PHE A 52 -3.52 -3.51 63.37
C PHE A 52 -3.83 -4.25 64.67
N THR A 53 -4.16 -5.53 64.58
CA THR A 53 -4.32 -6.41 65.75
C THR A 53 -2.97 -6.65 66.43
N ILE A 54 -2.98 -7.05 67.71
CA ILE A 54 -1.74 -7.35 68.47
C ILE A 54 -0.88 -8.41 67.75
N ALA A 55 -1.50 -9.41 67.13
CA ALA A 55 -0.79 -10.44 66.35
C ALA A 55 -0.13 -9.88 65.08
N GLU A 56 -0.78 -8.92 64.41
CA GLU A 56 -0.24 -8.26 63.22
C GLU A 56 0.88 -7.27 63.58
N GLN A 57 0.75 -6.52 64.68
CA GLN A 57 1.81 -5.67 65.21
C GLN A 57 3.06 -6.49 65.56
N ALA A 58 2.90 -7.61 66.27
CA ALA A 58 3.98 -8.54 66.57
C ALA A 58 4.59 -9.17 65.29
N PHE A 59 3.78 -9.42 64.26
CA PHE A 59 4.27 -9.90 62.96
C PHE A 59 5.17 -8.86 62.27
N ILE A 60 4.76 -7.59 62.25
CA ILE A 60 5.54 -6.47 61.67
C ILE A 60 6.88 -6.32 62.40
N GLU A 61 6.87 -6.40 63.73
CA GLU A 61 8.09 -6.30 64.55
C GLU A 61 9.05 -7.48 64.37
N ALA A 62 8.52 -8.69 64.16
CA ALA A 62 9.31 -9.88 63.86
C ALA A 62 9.88 -9.90 62.43
N HIS A 63 9.21 -9.23 61.47
CA HIS A 63 9.57 -9.22 60.05
C HIS A 63 9.68 -7.79 59.49
N PRO A 64 10.60 -6.94 60.01
CA PRO A 64 10.64 -5.51 59.71
C PRO A 64 11.15 -5.16 58.30
N VAL A 65 11.48 -6.16 57.48
CA VAL A 65 11.92 -6.01 56.09
C VAL A 65 11.16 -7.00 55.21
N LEU A 66 10.55 -6.51 54.14
CA LEU A 66 9.92 -7.30 53.08
C LEU A 66 10.83 -7.34 51.85
N ARG A 67 11.12 -8.53 51.33
CA ARG A 67 11.79 -8.72 50.04
C ARG A 67 10.74 -8.66 48.94
N VAL A 68 10.84 -7.68 48.05
CA VAL A 68 9.81 -7.36 47.06
C VAL A 68 10.32 -7.48 45.64
N HIS A 69 9.49 -8.04 44.76
CA HIS A 69 9.68 -8.14 43.32
C HIS A 69 9.94 -6.79 42.62
N ASN A 70 11.09 -6.63 41.92
CA ASN A 70 11.34 -5.54 40.97
C ASN A 70 11.74 -6.08 39.58
N GLU A 71 11.02 -5.67 38.54
CA GLU A 71 11.29 -6.06 37.15
C GLU A 71 12.35 -5.13 36.51
N MET A 72 12.89 -5.53 35.37
CA MET A 72 13.90 -4.74 34.65
C MET A 72 13.28 -3.86 33.55
N ASP A 73 12.26 -4.34 32.85
CA ASP A 73 11.76 -3.78 31.59
C ASP A 73 10.24 -3.54 31.54
N TRP A 74 9.58 -3.30 32.69
CA TRP A 74 8.11 -3.11 32.77
C TRP A 74 7.62 -1.69 33.21
N PRO A 75 8.12 -0.59 32.60
CA PRO A 75 7.68 0.78 32.87
C PRO A 75 6.29 1.09 32.26
N PRO A 76 5.54 2.07 32.77
CA PRO A 76 5.86 2.94 33.92
C PRO A 76 5.63 2.27 35.29
N PHE A 77 5.26 0.98 35.35
CA PHE A 77 4.76 0.33 36.56
C PHE A 77 5.85 -0.19 37.50
N ASN A 78 6.76 -1.02 36.99
CA ASN A 78 7.78 -1.68 37.78
C ASN A 78 9.00 -1.95 36.88
N PHE A 79 10.06 -1.20 37.06
CA PHE A 79 11.26 -1.36 36.25
C PHE A 79 12.49 -0.97 37.06
N ASN A 80 13.67 -1.16 36.46
CA ASN A 80 14.91 -0.79 37.09
C ASN A 80 15.63 0.26 36.23
N GLU A 81 15.87 1.43 36.81
CA GLU A 81 16.59 2.53 36.17
C GLU A 81 17.94 2.72 36.84
N ASN A 82 19.02 2.41 36.11
CA ASN A 82 20.40 2.58 36.56
C ASN A 82 20.71 1.90 37.92
N GLY A 83 20.16 0.70 38.14
CA GLY A 83 20.33 -0.06 39.38
C GLY A 83 19.33 0.29 40.49
N ARG A 84 18.33 1.15 40.23
CA ARG A 84 17.32 1.56 41.19
C ARG A 84 15.92 1.11 40.76
N PRO A 85 15.13 0.47 41.64
CA PRO A 85 13.71 0.24 41.42
C PRO A 85 12.97 1.55 41.16
N ALA A 86 12.13 1.57 40.14
CA ALA A 86 11.34 2.72 39.73
C ALA A 86 9.98 2.28 39.17
N GLY A 87 9.02 3.20 39.19
CA GLY A 87 7.68 3.02 38.61
C GLY A 87 6.54 3.17 39.61
N TYR A 88 5.32 3.24 39.07
CA TYR A 88 4.08 3.42 39.82
C TYR A 88 3.91 2.41 40.97
N SER A 89 4.13 1.12 40.69
CA SER A 89 3.98 0.03 41.67
C SER A 89 5.11 0.00 42.70
N ILE A 90 6.28 0.54 42.37
CA ILE A 90 7.39 0.73 43.31
C ILE A 90 7.05 1.86 44.29
N ASP A 91 6.59 3.00 43.80
CA ASP A 91 6.15 4.11 44.65
C ASP A 91 4.93 3.72 45.50
N TYR A 92 3.96 2.99 44.93
CA TYR A 92 2.81 2.45 45.66
C TYR A 92 3.24 1.51 46.80
N MET A 93 4.18 0.59 46.54
CA MET A 93 4.70 -0.32 47.56
C MET A 93 5.52 0.44 48.63
N ASN A 94 6.27 1.47 48.27
CA ASN A 94 7.00 2.30 49.24
C ASN A 94 6.04 3.06 50.17
N LEU A 95 4.97 3.65 49.63
CA LEU A 95 3.92 4.27 50.42
C LEU A 95 3.20 3.25 51.32
N LEU A 96 2.87 2.08 50.79
CA LEU A 96 2.25 1.00 51.56
C LEU A 96 3.15 0.53 52.71
N ALA A 97 4.47 0.47 52.49
CA ALA A 97 5.44 0.15 53.53
C ALA A 97 5.48 1.21 54.62
N GLU A 98 5.35 2.50 54.27
CA GLU A 98 5.21 3.60 55.24
C GLU A 98 3.93 3.44 56.10
N LYS A 99 2.77 3.18 55.48
CA LYS A 99 1.50 2.94 56.21
C LYS A 99 1.54 1.73 57.14
N THR A 100 2.26 0.69 56.76
CA THR A 100 2.35 -0.59 57.51
C THR A 100 3.52 -0.64 58.50
N GLY A 101 4.50 0.27 58.39
CA GLY A 101 5.71 0.27 59.21
C GLY A 101 6.78 -0.75 58.77
N PHE A 102 6.65 -1.35 57.57
CA PHE A 102 7.68 -2.21 56.99
C PHE A 102 8.79 -1.38 56.32
N ARG A 103 9.96 -1.99 56.15
CA ARG A 103 10.97 -1.53 55.16
C ARG A 103 10.94 -2.47 53.96
N VAL A 104 11.26 -1.95 52.78
CA VAL A 104 11.29 -2.75 51.54
C VAL A 104 12.73 -2.93 51.06
N GLU A 105 13.07 -4.17 50.72
CA GLU A 105 14.28 -4.53 49.98
C GLU A 105 13.85 -5.11 48.63
N TYR A 106 14.20 -4.43 47.53
CA TYR A 106 13.80 -4.86 46.19
C TYR A 106 14.78 -5.86 45.60
N VAL A 107 14.27 -6.99 45.11
CA VAL A 107 15.03 -8.02 44.41
C VAL A 107 14.82 -7.82 42.91
N SER A 108 15.91 -7.54 42.19
CA SER A 108 15.92 -7.22 40.74
C SER A 108 16.79 -8.21 39.96
N GLY A 109 16.45 -8.45 38.68
CA GLY A 109 17.29 -9.22 37.75
C GLY A 109 16.75 -10.58 37.28
N PRO A 110 16.07 -11.39 38.10
CA PRO A 110 15.34 -12.58 37.65
C PRO A 110 14.24 -12.25 36.61
N SER A 111 13.85 -13.25 35.81
CA SER A 111 12.67 -13.15 34.94
C SER A 111 11.36 -13.40 35.71
N TRP A 112 10.21 -13.04 35.12
CA TRP A 112 8.90 -13.26 35.72
C TRP A 112 8.67 -14.72 36.17
N ASP A 113 9.01 -15.69 35.32
CA ASP A 113 8.94 -17.14 35.61
C ASP A 113 9.83 -17.54 36.81
N GLN A 114 10.99 -16.90 36.96
CA GLN A 114 11.88 -17.12 38.11
C GLN A 114 11.30 -16.48 39.39
N PHE A 115 10.74 -15.28 39.33
CA PHE A 115 10.06 -14.67 40.48
C PHE A 115 8.83 -15.49 40.93
N MET A 116 8.07 -16.06 39.98
CA MET A 116 6.97 -17.00 40.26
C MET A 116 7.43 -18.27 40.98
N GLN A 117 8.69 -18.68 40.82
CA GLN A 117 9.30 -19.77 41.61
C GLN A 117 9.79 -19.25 42.97
N MET A 118 10.45 -18.10 43.02
CA MET A 118 10.98 -17.49 44.25
C MET A 118 9.88 -17.20 45.29
N ILE A 119 8.67 -16.79 44.89
CA ILE A 119 7.54 -16.58 45.82
C ILE A 119 6.95 -17.90 46.36
N ARG A 120 7.03 -19.00 45.59
CA ARG A 120 6.66 -20.35 46.07
C ARG A 120 7.67 -20.84 47.10
N ASP A 121 8.95 -20.64 46.81
CA ASP A 121 10.09 -21.05 47.64
C ASP A 121 10.37 -20.07 48.80
N LYS A 122 9.53 -19.04 48.97
CA LYS A 122 9.60 -18.02 50.06
C LYS A 122 10.93 -17.24 50.07
N GLN A 123 11.55 -17.07 48.89
CA GLN A 123 12.76 -16.28 48.67
C GLN A 123 12.47 -14.79 48.45
N ILE A 124 11.23 -14.46 48.06
CA ILE A 124 10.63 -13.13 48.17
C ILE A 124 9.34 -13.22 48.98
N ASP A 125 8.91 -12.10 49.55
CA ASP A 125 7.77 -12.03 50.47
C ASP A 125 6.52 -11.45 49.80
N VAL A 126 6.70 -10.48 48.88
CA VAL A 126 5.62 -9.86 48.12
C VAL A 126 5.96 -9.82 46.63
N MET A 127 4.99 -10.19 45.79
CA MET A 127 5.04 -10.05 44.33
C MET A 127 4.08 -8.93 43.89
N LEU A 128 4.63 -7.95 43.16
CA LEU A 128 3.89 -6.81 42.59
C LEU A 128 3.24 -7.18 41.24
N ASN A 129 2.27 -6.36 40.79
CA ASN A 129 1.66 -6.37 39.45
C ASN A 129 0.94 -7.65 39.04
N ILE A 130 0.57 -8.50 40.00
CA ILE A 130 0.26 -9.90 39.70
C ILE A 130 -1.25 -10.13 39.60
N VAL A 131 -1.70 -10.59 38.43
CA VAL A 131 -3.11 -10.92 38.20
C VAL A 131 -3.54 -12.18 38.98
N ASN A 132 -4.68 -12.07 39.67
CA ASN A 132 -5.32 -13.10 40.48
C ASN A 132 -6.04 -14.17 39.65
N THR A 133 -5.27 -15.15 39.11
CA THR A 133 -5.84 -16.30 38.37
C THR A 133 -6.20 -17.48 39.28
N GLU A 134 -7.12 -18.33 38.81
CA GLU A 134 -7.53 -19.57 39.48
C GLU A 134 -6.35 -20.51 39.77
N ALA A 135 -5.37 -20.60 38.85
CA ALA A 135 -4.17 -21.40 39.04
C ALA A 135 -3.28 -20.83 40.15
N ARG A 136 -3.13 -19.50 40.21
CA ARG A 136 -2.27 -18.81 41.18
C ARG A 136 -2.86 -18.82 42.60
N ARG A 137 -4.19 -18.72 42.75
CA ARG A 137 -4.90 -18.89 44.05
C ARG A 137 -4.65 -20.24 44.74
N LYS A 138 -4.05 -21.23 44.07
CA LYS A 138 -3.65 -22.50 44.70
C LYS A 138 -2.51 -22.32 45.69
N PHE A 139 -1.57 -21.39 45.43
CA PHE A 139 -0.33 -21.20 46.20
C PHE A 139 -0.01 -19.73 46.57
N LEU A 140 -0.79 -18.76 46.10
CA LEU A 140 -0.73 -17.35 46.51
C LEU A 140 -2.02 -16.88 47.20
N ALA A 141 -1.88 -15.88 48.06
CA ALA A 141 -2.96 -15.05 48.58
C ALA A 141 -2.80 -13.63 48.02
N PHE A 142 -3.92 -13.00 47.64
CA PHE A 142 -3.95 -11.73 46.91
C PHE A 142 -4.65 -10.64 47.73
N THR A 143 -4.17 -9.40 47.62
CA THR A 143 -4.91 -8.19 48.02
C THR A 143 -5.98 -7.85 46.96
N ASP A 144 -6.78 -6.83 47.24
CA ASP A 144 -7.55 -6.13 46.21
C ASP A 144 -6.65 -5.54 45.12
N SER A 145 -7.26 -5.13 44.01
CA SER A 145 -6.55 -4.49 42.90
C SER A 145 -6.20 -3.05 43.23
N TYR A 146 -4.99 -2.62 42.89
CA TYR A 146 -4.57 -1.22 43.00
C TYR A 146 -4.45 -0.51 41.64
N LEU A 147 -4.54 -1.26 40.53
CA LEU A 147 -4.48 -0.74 39.16
C LEU A 147 -5.09 -1.73 38.15
N VAL A 148 -5.65 -1.22 37.06
CA VAL A 148 -6.14 -2.05 35.93
C VAL A 148 -5.59 -1.46 34.63
N ALA A 149 -5.12 -2.31 33.71
CA ALA A 149 -4.65 -1.89 32.40
C ALA A 149 -5.03 -2.88 31.29
N ALA A 150 -5.56 -2.37 30.17
CA ALA A 150 -5.94 -3.17 29.02
C ALA A 150 -4.74 -3.82 28.29
N ALA A 151 -4.94 -5.06 27.81
CA ALA A 151 -3.99 -5.75 26.94
C ALA A 151 -4.17 -5.33 25.47
N SER A 152 -3.11 -5.48 24.68
CA SER A 152 -3.06 -5.04 23.29
C SER A 152 -2.15 -5.91 22.44
N ILE A 153 -2.42 -5.93 21.14
CA ILE A 153 -1.78 -6.77 20.13
C ILE A 153 -0.89 -5.89 19.26
N TYR A 154 0.41 -6.22 19.18
CA TYR A 154 1.36 -5.53 18.31
C TYR A 154 1.84 -6.47 17.21
N THR A 155 1.90 -5.96 15.97
CA THR A 155 2.33 -6.69 14.76
C THR A 155 3.32 -5.85 13.95
N ARG A 156 3.93 -6.45 12.91
CA ARG A 156 4.77 -5.70 11.96
C ARG A 156 3.94 -4.76 11.09
N LYS A 157 4.42 -3.52 10.92
CA LYS A 157 3.87 -2.51 10.02
C LYS A 157 3.78 -3.06 8.58
N GLY A 158 2.61 -2.96 7.95
CA GLY A 158 2.35 -3.50 6.62
C GLY A 158 2.10 -5.03 6.57
N GLY A 159 1.97 -5.69 7.73
CA GLY A 159 1.50 -7.07 7.81
C GLY A 159 0.00 -7.22 7.55
N ALA A 160 -0.52 -8.43 7.75
CA ALA A 160 -1.96 -8.70 7.71
C ALA A 160 -2.69 -7.89 8.78
N VAL A 161 -3.90 -7.41 8.46
CA VAL A 161 -4.76 -6.69 9.41
C VAL A 161 -5.21 -7.66 10.50
N VAL A 162 -5.01 -7.27 11.76
CA VAL A 162 -5.41 -8.02 12.97
C VAL A 162 -6.28 -7.08 13.80
N LYS A 163 -7.52 -7.48 14.09
CA LYS A 163 -8.55 -6.70 14.80
C LYS A 163 -8.87 -7.26 16.20
N GLY A 164 -8.41 -8.46 16.50
CA GLY A 164 -8.62 -9.16 17.78
C GLY A 164 -7.72 -10.40 17.90
N LEU A 165 -7.91 -11.18 18.97
CA LEU A 165 -7.18 -12.44 19.17
C LEU A 165 -7.65 -13.54 18.20
N GLU A 166 -8.88 -13.43 17.71
CA GLU A 166 -9.53 -14.36 16.80
C GLU A 166 -8.77 -14.45 15.45
N ASP A 167 -8.27 -13.32 14.96
CA ASP A 167 -7.47 -13.21 13.73
C ASP A 167 -6.07 -13.85 13.84
N LEU A 168 -5.65 -14.23 15.05
CA LEU A 168 -4.35 -14.86 15.32
C LEU A 168 -4.41 -16.40 15.30
N SER A 169 -5.57 -17.00 15.01
CA SER A 169 -5.68 -18.46 14.85
C SER A 169 -4.66 -19.00 13.83
N GLY A 170 -3.90 -20.03 14.23
CA GLY A 170 -2.82 -20.63 13.45
C GLY A 170 -1.52 -19.82 13.35
N LYS A 171 -1.50 -18.57 13.83
CA LYS A 171 -0.33 -17.66 13.87
C LYS A 171 0.56 -17.93 15.06
N THR A 172 1.80 -17.44 14.99
CA THR A 172 2.75 -17.49 16.11
C THR A 172 2.64 -16.22 16.94
N VAL A 173 2.19 -16.34 18.19
CA VAL A 173 2.10 -15.22 19.15
C VAL A 173 3.19 -15.37 20.20
N VAL A 174 4.02 -14.35 20.36
CA VAL A 174 5.06 -14.33 21.39
C VAL A 174 4.58 -13.64 22.67
N ILE A 175 4.89 -14.22 23.82
CA ILE A 175 4.59 -13.68 25.15
C ILE A 175 5.70 -14.04 26.17
N PRO A 176 5.82 -13.32 27.30
CA PRO A 176 6.73 -13.72 28.37
C PRO A 176 6.26 -15.02 29.03
N LYS A 177 7.19 -15.95 29.28
CA LYS A 177 6.91 -17.25 29.92
C LYS A 177 6.35 -17.06 31.33
N GLY A 178 5.29 -17.80 31.67
CA GLY A 178 4.67 -17.77 33.01
C GLY A 178 3.81 -16.52 33.28
N PHE A 179 3.69 -15.62 32.31
CA PHE A 179 2.78 -14.49 32.38
C PHE A 179 1.32 -14.97 32.20
N PHE A 180 0.35 -14.26 32.78
CA PHE A 180 -1.01 -14.80 32.92
C PHE A 180 -1.74 -14.98 31.57
N TRP A 181 -1.38 -14.22 30.54
CA TRP A 181 -1.87 -14.43 29.18
C TRP A 181 -1.53 -15.81 28.61
N GLN A 182 -0.48 -16.49 29.10
CA GLN A 182 -0.20 -17.87 28.71
C GLN A 182 -1.35 -18.79 29.14
N GLU A 183 -1.76 -18.72 30.41
CA GLU A 183 -2.86 -19.51 30.99
C GLU A 183 -4.19 -19.27 30.21
N LEU A 184 -4.40 -18.05 29.72
CA LEU A 184 -5.62 -17.66 28.99
C LEU A 184 -5.61 -18.06 27.52
N LEU A 185 -4.48 -17.85 26.82
CA LEU A 185 -4.34 -18.21 25.40
C LEU A 185 -4.41 -19.74 25.22
N GLU A 186 -3.71 -20.50 26.07
CA GLU A 186 -3.77 -21.97 26.07
C GLU A 186 -5.19 -22.51 26.33
N ARG A 187 -6.00 -21.81 27.15
CA ARG A 187 -7.35 -22.24 27.55
C ARG A 187 -8.46 -21.78 26.60
N HIS A 188 -8.33 -20.61 25.99
CA HIS A 188 -9.42 -19.95 25.25
C HIS A 188 -9.12 -19.72 23.76
N TYR A 189 -7.85 -19.74 23.37
CA TYR A 189 -7.42 -19.57 21.97
C TYR A 189 -6.39 -20.65 21.57
N PRO A 190 -6.72 -21.96 21.70
CA PRO A 190 -5.75 -23.06 21.58
C PRO A 190 -5.13 -23.22 20.18
N ASP A 191 -5.73 -22.63 19.14
CA ASP A 191 -5.18 -22.63 17.77
C ASP A 191 -4.03 -21.62 17.59
N ILE A 192 -3.78 -20.74 18.57
CA ILE A 192 -2.66 -19.80 18.58
C ILE A 192 -1.38 -20.54 19.01
N LYS A 193 -0.33 -20.45 18.19
CA LYS A 193 0.97 -21.07 18.50
C LYS A 193 1.77 -20.13 19.39
N LEU A 194 1.95 -20.50 20.66
CA LEU A 194 2.71 -19.67 21.59
C LEU A 194 4.22 -19.84 21.43
N LEU A 195 4.94 -18.72 21.29
CA LEU A 195 6.38 -18.62 21.45
C LEU A 195 6.66 -17.99 22.82
N LEU A 196 7.22 -18.75 23.75
CA LEU A 196 7.51 -18.26 25.10
C LEU A 196 8.94 -17.70 25.17
N VAL A 197 9.08 -16.45 25.63
CA VAL A 197 10.38 -15.77 25.79
C VAL A 197 10.56 -15.23 27.22
N LYS A 198 11.70 -14.61 27.51
CA LYS A 198 12.10 -14.21 28.87
C LYS A 198 11.35 -13.00 29.43
N ASP A 199 11.08 -11.99 28.62
CA ASP A 199 10.61 -10.65 29.02
C ASP A 199 9.89 -9.92 27.88
N SER A 200 9.34 -8.73 28.17
CA SER A 200 8.55 -7.95 27.20
C SER A 200 9.39 -7.40 26.05
N LEU A 201 10.65 -7.04 26.29
CA LEU A 201 11.57 -6.63 25.22
C LEU A 201 11.82 -7.76 24.23
N ALA A 202 12.09 -8.99 24.70
CA ALA A 202 12.29 -10.14 23.82
C ALA A 202 11.05 -10.48 22.97
N CYS A 203 9.84 -10.17 23.46
CA CYS A 203 8.61 -10.29 22.65
C CYS A 203 8.63 -9.33 21.46
N LEU A 204 8.91 -8.05 21.72
CA LEU A 204 8.99 -7.03 20.66
C LEU A 204 10.08 -7.37 19.64
N GLU A 205 11.27 -7.79 20.08
CA GLU A 205 12.33 -8.26 19.19
C GLU A 205 11.89 -9.47 18.34
N ALA A 206 11.17 -10.43 18.91
CA ALA A 206 10.68 -11.59 18.17
C ALA A 206 9.69 -11.21 17.06
N VAL A 207 8.76 -10.28 17.30
CA VAL A 207 7.86 -9.79 16.25
C VAL A 207 8.63 -8.92 15.24
N ALA A 208 9.52 -8.04 15.70
CA ALA A 208 10.29 -7.12 14.85
C ALA A 208 11.20 -7.85 13.85
N PHE A 209 11.87 -8.93 14.28
CA PHE A 209 12.74 -9.76 13.45
C PHE A 209 12.02 -10.90 12.71
N GLY A 210 10.69 -10.97 12.72
CA GLY A 210 9.93 -11.96 11.97
C GLY A 210 9.88 -13.37 12.58
N ARG A 211 10.30 -13.54 13.84
CA ARG A 211 10.25 -14.82 14.58
C ARG A 211 8.86 -15.17 15.11
N ALA A 212 8.00 -14.17 15.28
CA ALA A 212 6.59 -14.30 15.62
C ALA A 212 5.73 -13.36 14.75
N ASP A 213 4.43 -13.61 14.62
CA ASP A 213 3.50 -12.79 13.86
C ASP A 213 2.98 -11.60 14.68
N ALA A 214 2.72 -11.82 15.98
CA ALA A 214 2.22 -10.82 16.90
C ALA A 214 2.75 -11.03 18.34
N THR A 215 2.63 -10.02 19.19
CA THR A 215 2.78 -10.12 20.65
C THR A 215 1.56 -9.55 21.34
N VAL A 216 1.23 -10.08 22.52
CA VAL A 216 0.27 -9.47 23.46
C VAL A 216 1.05 -8.75 24.56
N GLY A 217 0.64 -7.53 24.90
CA GLY A 217 1.25 -6.72 25.96
C GLY A 217 0.43 -5.48 26.30
N MET A 218 0.76 -4.80 27.41
CA MET A 218 0.11 -3.54 27.78
C MET A 218 0.69 -2.38 26.97
N VAL A 219 -0.17 -1.46 26.53
CA VAL A 219 0.21 -0.34 25.65
C VAL A 219 1.32 0.52 26.25
N GLY A 220 1.22 0.91 27.52
CA GLY A 220 2.24 1.75 28.18
C GLY A 220 3.63 1.11 28.22
N VAL A 221 3.70 -0.19 28.54
CA VAL A 221 4.95 -0.97 28.54
C VAL A 221 5.50 -1.11 27.12
N LEU A 222 4.69 -1.56 26.16
CA LEU A 222 5.16 -1.84 24.81
C LEU A 222 5.54 -0.55 24.07
N ASP A 223 4.74 0.52 24.14
CA ASP A 223 5.09 1.80 23.50
C ASP A 223 6.38 2.39 24.09
N PHE A 224 6.58 2.34 25.41
CA PHE A 224 7.82 2.79 26.03
C PHE A 224 9.03 1.95 25.56
N LEU A 225 8.90 0.62 25.52
CA LEU A 225 9.99 -0.25 25.06
C LEU A 225 10.29 -0.06 23.56
N LEU A 226 9.28 0.15 22.72
CA LEU A 226 9.46 0.48 21.30
C LEU A 226 10.21 1.81 21.12
N GLN A 227 9.88 2.83 21.91
CA GLN A 227 10.55 4.14 21.87
C GLN A 227 11.98 4.06 22.43
N LYS A 228 12.17 3.49 23.63
CA LYS A 228 13.48 3.39 24.31
C LYS A 228 14.49 2.55 23.53
N ASN A 229 14.04 1.49 22.85
CA ASN A 229 14.90 0.57 22.11
C ASN A 229 14.86 0.80 20.58
N PHE A 230 14.24 1.89 20.11
CA PHE A 230 14.21 2.30 18.70
C PHE A 230 13.73 1.18 17.75
N ILE A 231 12.53 0.64 18.00
CA ILE A 231 11.90 -0.42 17.18
C ILE A 231 10.74 0.18 16.36
N PRO A 232 11.01 0.81 15.18
CA PRO A 232 10.00 1.58 14.43
C PRO A 232 9.09 0.73 13.52
N ASN A 233 9.37 -0.57 13.38
CA ASN A 233 8.69 -1.45 12.42
C ASN A 233 7.50 -2.21 13.01
N LEU A 234 7.17 -1.99 14.29
CA LEU A 234 5.99 -2.53 14.95
C LEU A 234 4.92 -1.46 15.11
N VAL A 235 3.65 -1.90 15.12
CA VAL A 235 2.47 -1.05 15.35
C VAL A 235 1.52 -1.75 16.31
N LEU A 236 0.81 -0.95 17.11
CA LEU A 236 -0.41 -1.38 17.78
C LEU A 236 -1.43 -1.75 16.69
N ALA A 237 -1.77 -3.03 16.59
CA ALA A 237 -2.70 -3.55 15.58
C ALA A 237 -4.14 -3.52 16.08
N ALA A 238 -4.35 -3.96 17.32
CA ALA A 238 -5.65 -3.95 17.99
C ALA A 238 -5.48 -3.93 19.51
N GLN A 239 -6.49 -3.46 20.23
CA GLN A 239 -6.64 -3.77 21.65
C GLN A 239 -7.27 -5.16 21.81
N VAL A 240 -6.94 -5.89 22.88
CA VAL A 240 -7.58 -7.18 23.17
C VAL A 240 -8.97 -6.91 23.74
N ARG A 241 -10.00 -7.35 23.02
CA ARG A 241 -11.42 -7.14 23.38
C ARG A 241 -11.95 -8.11 24.43
N ASP A 242 -11.22 -9.18 24.72
CA ASP A 242 -11.56 -10.16 25.74
C ASP A 242 -11.18 -9.62 27.13
N GLU A 243 -12.17 -9.23 27.92
CA GLU A 243 -12.00 -8.67 29.27
C GLU A 243 -11.15 -9.56 30.19
N ARG A 244 -11.11 -10.89 29.96
CA ARG A 244 -10.27 -11.82 30.73
C ARG A 244 -8.77 -11.50 30.62
N PHE A 245 -8.36 -10.78 29.58
CA PHE A 245 -6.97 -10.38 29.34
C PHE A 245 -6.59 -9.05 30.00
N ALA A 246 -7.52 -8.35 30.66
CA ALA A 246 -7.23 -7.14 31.41
C ALA A 246 -6.24 -7.43 32.55
N SER A 247 -5.22 -6.58 32.68
CA SER A 247 -4.17 -6.71 33.69
C SER A 247 -4.64 -6.05 34.98
N VAL A 248 -5.48 -6.76 35.73
CA VAL A 248 -5.93 -6.37 37.08
C VAL A 248 -4.77 -6.63 38.06
N MET A 249 -4.08 -5.57 38.47
CA MET A 249 -2.85 -5.65 39.25
C MET A 249 -3.14 -5.73 40.75
N ASN A 250 -2.89 -6.91 41.34
CA ASN A 250 -2.92 -7.13 42.77
C ASN A 250 -1.50 -7.19 43.34
N LEU A 251 -1.38 -7.09 44.67
CA LEU A 251 -0.21 -7.60 45.40
C LEU A 251 -0.49 -9.07 45.74
N ALA A 252 0.53 -9.93 45.71
CA ALA A 252 0.42 -11.29 46.20
C ALA A 252 1.54 -11.67 47.16
N VAL A 253 1.20 -12.55 48.09
CA VAL A 253 2.13 -13.19 49.02
C VAL A 253 1.95 -14.71 48.95
N ASN A 254 2.91 -15.47 49.47
CA ASN A 254 2.77 -16.91 49.62
C ASN A 254 1.51 -17.25 50.45
N LYS A 255 0.67 -18.19 49.98
CA LYS A 255 -0.67 -18.45 50.55
C LYS A 255 -0.69 -18.85 52.03
N GLU A 256 0.42 -19.38 52.54
CA GLU A 256 0.59 -19.72 53.95
C GLU A 256 0.72 -18.46 54.83
N ASN A 257 1.13 -17.32 54.26
CA ASN A 257 1.31 -16.05 54.96
C ASN A 257 0.08 -15.13 54.82
N GLN A 258 -1.08 -15.61 55.28
CA GLN A 258 -2.32 -14.82 55.28
C GLN A 258 -2.18 -13.53 56.09
N THR A 259 -1.47 -13.57 57.22
CA THR A 259 -1.23 -12.41 58.09
C THR A 259 -0.58 -11.25 57.34
N LEU A 260 0.45 -11.50 56.51
CA LEU A 260 1.04 -10.44 55.69
C LEU A 260 0.05 -9.90 54.65
N ARG A 261 -0.79 -10.75 54.03
CA ARG A 261 -1.83 -10.31 53.10
C ARG A 261 -2.86 -9.41 53.78
N ASP A 262 -3.31 -9.76 54.98
CA ASP A 262 -4.24 -8.96 55.79
C ASP A 262 -3.62 -7.61 56.21
N ILE A 263 -2.34 -7.59 56.60
CA ILE A 263 -1.59 -6.36 56.91
C ILE A 263 -1.48 -5.45 55.69
N LEU A 264 -1.08 -5.99 54.54
CA LEU A 264 -0.99 -5.22 53.29
C LEU A 264 -2.36 -4.67 52.88
N GLN A 265 -3.43 -5.47 52.96
CA GLN A 265 -4.80 -5.01 52.67
C GLN A 265 -5.23 -3.86 53.61
N LYS A 266 -4.94 -3.96 54.91
CA LYS A 266 -5.21 -2.89 55.90
C LYS A 266 -4.35 -1.64 55.69
N GLY A 267 -3.13 -1.80 55.18
CA GLY A 267 -2.28 -0.69 54.77
C GLY A 267 -2.82 0.02 53.53
N MET A 268 -3.29 -0.73 52.53
CA MET A 268 -3.89 -0.18 51.31
C MET A 268 -5.14 0.66 51.63
N ALA A 269 -5.95 0.22 52.61
CA ALA A 269 -7.11 0.97 53.11
C ALA A 269 -6.76 2.28 53.86
N GLN A 270 -5.48 2.52 54.19
CA GLN A 270 -4.99 3.76 54.82
C GLN A 270 -4.30 4.71 53.84
N ILE A 271 -4.18 4.33 52.56
CA ILE A 271 -3.66 5.20 51.51
C ILE A 271 -4.78 6.15 51.07
N THR A 272 -4.52 7.45 51.11
CA THR A 272 -5.53 8.47 50.74
C THR A 272 -5.58 8.69 49.23
N GLU A 273 -6.68 9.29 48.75
CA GLU A 273 -6.83 9.63 47.33
C GLU A 273 -5.76 10.62 46.87
N ASP A 274 -5.43 11.64 47.66
CA ASP A 274 -4.35 12.61 47.37
C ASP A 274 -2.97 11.94 47.23
N GLU A 275 -2.68 10.92 48.05
CA GLU A 275 -1.43 10.16 47.98
C GLU A 275 -1.36 9.31 46.70
N LEU A 276 -2.49 8.68 46.30
CA LEU A 276 -2.60 7.99 45.01
C LEU A 276 -2.41 8.96 43.85
N VAL A 277 -3.15 10.07 43.83
CA VAL A 277 -3.08 11.11 42.78
C VAL A 277 -1.66 11.67 42.66
N THR A 278 -0.92 11.79 43.77
CA THR A 278 0.48 12.22 43.77
C THR A 278 1.39 11.23 43.03
N ILE A 279 1.27 9.93 43.33
CA ILE A 279 2.07 8.87 42.67
C ILE A 279 1.64 8.72 41.20
N GLN A 280 0.34 8.80 40.93
CA GLN A 280 -0.22 8.74 39.57
C GLN A 280 0.28 9.88 38.69
N ARG A 281 0.15 11.14 39.16
CA ARG A 281 0.64 12.34 38.46
C ARG A 281 2.13 12.27 38.13
N ARG A 282 2.94 11.60 38.97
CA ARG A 282 4.37 11.37 38.73
C ARG A 282 4.63 10.39 37.57
N TRP A 283 3.81 9.35 37.42
CA TRP A 283 4.01 8.27 36.45
C TRP A 283 3.15 8.37 35.17
N GLY A 284 2.25 9.35 35.10
CA GLY A 284 1.37 9.56 33.95
C GLY A 284 0.11 8.69 33.97
N GLU A 285 -0.01 7.80 34.96
CA GLU A 285 -1.26 7.15 35.34
C GLU A 285 -2.26 8.19 35.86
N ARG A 286 -3.55 7.91 35.73
CA ARG A 286 -4.63 8.74 36.32
C ARG A 286 -5.74 7.85 36.86
N LYS A 287 -6.09 8.02 38.14
CA LYS A 287 -7.48 7.89 38.56
C LYS A 287 -8.15 9.24 38.34
N ALA A 288 -9.45 9.20 38.07
CA ALA A 288 -10.28 10.37 38.18
C ALA A 288 -10.19 11.01 39.57
N GLU A 289 -10.01 12.32 39.58
CA GLU A 289 -10.41 13.17 40.70
C GLU A 289 -11.96 13.21 40.77
N ALA A 290 -12.48 12.87 41.96
CA ALA A 290 -13.89 12.84 42.36
C ALA A 290 -14.75 11.79 41.62
N ALA A 291 -15.09 10.71 42.35
CA ALA A 291 -16.19 9.82 41.97
C ALA A 291 -17.51 10.60 41.95
N ILE A 292 -18.13 10.67 40.78
CA ILE A 292 -19.46 11.27 40.59
C ILE A 292 -20.47 10.58 41.52
N GLU A 293 -21.37 11.36 42.15
CA GLU A 293 -22.47 10.80 42.95
C GLU A 293 -23.47 10.04 42.07
N LEU A 294 -23.18 8.75 41.86
CA LEU A 294 -24.01 7.79 41.16
C LEU A 294 -24.97 7.08 42.11
N THR A 295 -26.19 6.84 41.64
CA THR A 295 -27.16 5.94 42.28
C THR A 295 -26.69 4.49 42.22
N GLY A 296 -27.27 3.62 43.06
CA GLY A 296 -26.93 2.19 43.07
C GLY A 296 -27.24 1.47 41.75
N GLU A 297 -28.23 1.94 40.98
CA GLU A 297 -28.54 1.42 39.64
C GLU A 297 -27.50 1.86 38.61
N GLU A 298 -27.07 3.13 38.65
CA GLU A 298 -25.99 3.65 37.80
C GLU A 298 -24.65 2.96 38.10
N GLN A 299 -24.30 2.75 39.38
CA GLN A 299 -23.10 1.99 39.76
C GLN A 299 -23.15 0.53 39.28
N LEU A 300 -24.29 -0.15 39.45
CA LEU A 300 -24.47 -1.52 38.96
C LEU A 300 -24.39 -1.58 37.42
N PHE A 301 -24.89 -0.56 36.72
CA PHE A 301 -24.77 -0.48 35.27
C PHE A 301 -23.29 -0.43 34.83
N LEU A 302 -22.48 0.42 35.45
CA LEU A 302 -21.06 0.57 35.08
C LEU A 302 -20.22 -0.65 35.48
N GLN A 303 -20.51 -1.28 36.62
CA GLN A 303 -19.86 -2.55 37.02
C GLN A 303 -20.08 -3.68 36.00
N ASN A 304 -21.23 -3.69 35.32
CA ASN A 304 -21.55 -4.65 34.27
C ASN A 304 -21.06 -4.22 32.86
N HIS A 305 -20.57 -2.99 32.70
CA HIS A 305 -20.11 -2.43 31.44
C HIS A 305 -18.80 -1.64 31.63
N PRO A 306 -17.70 -2.29 32.06
CA PRO A 306 -16.43 -1.63 32.36
C PRO A 306 -15.75 -1.02 31.11
N ALA A 307 -16.14 -1.43 29.90
CA ALA A 307 -15.68 -0.86 28.63
C ALA A 307 -16.85 -0.65 27.64
N ILE A 308 -16.85 0.46 26.87
CA ILE A 308 -18.05 0.89 26.10
C ILE A 308 -17.86 1.08 24.58
N ARG A 309 -18.90 0.58 23.87
CA ARG A 309 -19.32 0.60 22.44
C ARG A 309 -19.07 1.88 21.58
N ALA A 310 -17.95 2.59 21.57
CA ALA A 310 -17.81 3.91 20.90
C ALA A 310 -17.34 3.95 19.41
N HIS A 311 -17.81 4.96 18.65
CA HIS A 311 -17.32 5.34 17.29
C HIS A 311 -16.70 6.75 17.27
N VAL A 312 -15.65 6.92 16.45
CA VAL A 312 -14.96 8.20 16.19
C VAL A 312 -14.86 8.49 14.68
N GLU A 313 -15.03 9.76 14.29
CA GLU A 313 -14.84 10.20 12.91
C GLU A 313 -13.35 10.21 12.52
N LYS A 314 -13.03 9.93 11.25
CA LYS A 314 -11.62 9.78 10.82
C LYS A 314 -10.92 11.10 10.52
N ASP A 315 -11.62 12.09 9.98
CA ASP A 315 -11.03 13.33 9.44
C ASP A 315 -11.56 14.65 10.05
N TYR A 316 -12.32 14.59 11.16
CA TYR A 316 -12.93 15.75 11.81
C TYR A 316 -11.98 16.49 12.79
N SER A 317 -10.75 16.75 12.30
CA SER A 317 -9.69 17.43 13.04
C SER A 317 -9.97 18.92 13.21
N PRO A 318 -9.76 19.54 14.39
CA PRO A 318 -9.03 19.03 15.56
C PRO A 318 -9.90 18.33 16.62
N PHE A 319 -11.22 18.20 16.41
CA PHE A 319 -12.13 17.75 17.46
C PHE A 319 -12.14 16.23 17.64
N LEU A 320 -12.22 15.45 16.57
CA LEU A 320 -12.11 13.99 16.62
C LEU A 320 -11.60 13.46 15.28
N TYR A 321 -10.44 12.80 15.29
CA TYR A 321 -9.79 12.31 14.08
C TYR A 321 -8.78 11.20 14.40
N MET A 322 -8.33 10.50 13.37
CA MET A 322 -7.34 9.44 13.49
C MET A 322 -5.92 9.98 13.31
N LYS A 323 -5.02 9.69 14.26
CA LYS A 323 -3.58 9.98 14.16
C LYS A 323 -2.78 8.75 14.59
N GLY A 324 -1.98 8.20 13.67
CA GLY A 324 -1.09 7.06 13.97
C GLY A 324 -1.81 5.80 14.45
N GLY A 325 -3.02 5.53 13.96
CA GLY A 325 -3.84 4.39 14.38
C GLY A 325 -4.54 4.57 15.73
N ARG A 326 -4.62 5.79 16.27
CA ARG A 326 -5.36 6.09 17.51
C ARG A 326 -6.38 7.20 17.27
N ALA A 327 -7.52 7.08 17.94
CA ALA A 327 -8.50 8.16 18.09
C ALA A 327 -7.84 9.31 18.87
N THR A 328 -8.00 10.54 18.39
CA THR A 328 -7.48 11.73 19.07
C THR A 328 -8.28 12.98 18.70
N GLY A 329 -8.15 14.04 19.49
CA GLY A 329 -8.87 15.30 19.32
C GLY A 329 -9.55 15.75 20.61
N TYR A 330 -10.03 17.00 20.62
CA TYR A 330 -10.71 17.57 21.79
C TYR A 330 -11.88 16.72 22.29
N ALA A 331 -12.77 16.28 21.41
CA ALA A 331 -13.95 15.51 21.78
C ALA A 331 -13.59 14.08 22.25
N VAL A 332 -12.51 13.51 21.70
CA VAL A 332 -11.98 12.22 22.18
C VAL A 332 -11.42 12.37 23.60
N ASP A 333 -10.58 13.39 23.84
CA ASP A 333 -10.03 13.64 25.18
C ASP A 333 -11.12 14.03 26.19
N TYR A 334 -12.16 14.75 25.76
CA TYR A 334 -13.30 15.12 26.58
C TYR A 334 -14.13 13.89 27.00
N VAL A 335 -14.45 13.00 26.05
CA VAL A 335 -15.16 11.74 26.35
C VAL A 335 -14.29 10.79 27.17
N ASN A 336 -12.97 10.75 26.95
CA ASN A 336 -12.05 10.01 27.81
C ASN A 336 -12.04 10.56 29.25
N LEU A 337 -12.10 11.89 29.44
CA LEU A 337 -12.18 12.48 30.79
C LEU A 337 -13.51 12.18 31.49
N LEU A 338 -14.62 12.17 30.76
CA LEU A 338 -15.93 11.72 31.30
C LEU A 338 -15.86 10.24 31.73
N ALA A 339 -15.29 9.39 30.87
CA ALA A 339 -15.11 7.97 31.13
C ALA A 339 -14.20 7.69 32.33
N GLU A 340 -13.10 8.45 32.45
CA GLU A 340 -12.21 8.47 33.62
C GLU A 340 -13.04 8.74 34.88
N LYS A 341 -13.84 9.82 34.92
CA LYS A 341 -14.65 10.21 36.10
C LYS A 341 -15.73 9.20 36.51
N ILE A 342 -16.29 8.44 35.58
CA ILE A 342 -17.26 7.38 35.88
C ILE A 342 -16.61 5.99 36.03
N GLY A 343 -15.30 5.88 35.85
CA GLY A 343 -14.55 4.64 36.09
C GLY A 343 -14.73 3.56 35.02
N ILE A 344 -14.84 3.93 33.74
CA ILE A 344 -14.94 3.00 32.61
C ILE A 344 -13.90 3.30 31.53
N GLU A 345 -13.60 2.32 30.68
CA GLU A 345 -12.83 2.51 29.45
C GLU A 345 -13.74 2.79 28.24
N ILE A 346 -13.27 3.64 27.32
CA ILE A 346 -13.89 3.82 26.00
C ILE A 346 -12.95 3.22 24.97
N TYR A 347 -13.42 2.22 24.21
CA TYR A 347 -12.67 1.72 23.07
C TYR A 347 -13.36 2.19 21.78
N TYR A 348 -12.58 2.82 20.90
CA TYR A 348 -13.04 3.48 19.69
C TYR A 348 -12.93 2.55 18.48
N ASP A 349 -13.98 2.46 17.66
CA ASP A 349 -13.86 1.82 16.34
C ASP A 349 -13.05 2.72 15.38
N LEU A 350 -11.98 2.17 14.83
CA LEU A 350 -10.96 2.91 14.08
C LEU A 350 -11.15 2.82 12.55
N ASP A 351 -11.93 1.83 12.09
CA ASP A 351 -12.08 1.51 10.67
C ASP A 351 -13.49 1.76 10.12
N GLN A 352 -14.49 1.90 10.98
CA GLN A 352 -15.89 2.15 10.63
C GLN A 352 -16.13 3.51 9.94
N SER A 353 -17.12 3.60 9.03
CA SER A 353 -17.64 4.89 8.52
C SER A 353 -18.79 5.42 9.38
N ARG A 354 -19.10 6.72 9.28
CA ARG A 354 -20.21 7.33 10.02
C ARG A 354 -21.55 6.65 9.77
N GLU A 355 -21.84 6.22 8.54
CA GLU A 355 -23.07 5.51 8.21
C GLU A 355 -23.12 4.13 8.87
N GLN A 356 -22.02 3.37 8.81
CA GLN A 356 -21.92 2.09 9.50
C GLN A 356 -22.06 2.23 11.02
N ALA A 357 -21.56 3.32 11.60
CA ALA A 357 -21.73 3.63 13.01
C ALA A 357 -23.20 3.94 13.36
N ILE A 358 -23.91 4.68 12.50
CA ILE A 358 -25.35 4.96 12.68
C ILE A 358 -26.18 3.68 12.54
N GLU A 359 -25.87 2.83 11.56
CA GLU A 359 -26.48 1.49 11.40
C GLU A 359 -26.24 0.64 12.65
N GLU A 360 -25.00 0.59 13.16
CA GLU A 360 -24.68 -0.18 14.36
C GLU A 360 -25.27 0.39 15.65
N LEU A 361 -25.45 1.71 15.77
CA LEU A 361 -26.15 2.34 16.89
C LEU A 361 -27.64 1.96 16.87
N THR A 362 -28.25 1.98 15.69
CA THR A 362 -29.64 1.58 15.46
C THR A 362 -29.86 0.09 15.74
N ASP A 363 -28.94 -0.76 15.26
CA ASP A 363 -28.91 -2.21 15.50
C ASP A 363 -28.48 -2.59 16.93
N ARG A 364 -28.14 -1.61 17.78
CA ARG A 364 -27.67 -1.82 19.16
C ARG A 364 -26.36 -2.61 19.27
N ARG A 365 -25.56 -2.59 18.20
CA ARG A 365 -24.19 -3.15 18.11
C ARG A 365 -23.12 -2.10 18.48
N LEU A 366 -23.45 -0.82 18.36
CA LEU A 366 -22.72 0.34 18.89
C LEU A 366 -23.41 0.86 20.16
N ALA A 367 -22.66 1.36 21.14
CA ALA A 367 -23.24 2.01 22.32
C ALA A 367 -23.30 3.52 22.20
N LEU A 368 -22.27 4.17 21.62
CA LEU A 368 -22.27 5.62 21.42
C LEU A 368 -21.48 6.10 20.20
N ILE A 369 -21.85 7.26 19.69
CA ILE A 369 -21.09 8.08 18.74
C ILE A 369 -20.63 9.34 19.49
N VAL A 370 -19.32 9.58 19.49
CA VAL A 370 -18.66 10.62 20.32
C VAL A 370 -19.20 12.04 20.09
N ALA A 371 -19.45 12.40 18.83
CA ALA A 371 -19.92 13.72 18.45
C ALA A 371 -20.96 13.61 17.33
N MET A 372 -22.19 13.96 17.67
CA MET A 372 -23.30 13.98 16.73
C MET A 372 -24.31 15.06 17.12
N ALA A 373 -24.53 16.01 16.22
CA ALA A 373 -25.59 16.98 16.35
C ALA A 373 -26.98 16.32 16.32
N GLU A 374 -27.80 16.70 17.29
CA GLU A 374 -29.17 16.25 17.45
C GLU A 374 -30.04 16.67 16.24
N SER A 375 -30.99 15.81 15.85
CA SER A 375 -32.07 16.15 14.93
C SER A 375 -33.30 15.27 15.20
N ASP A 376 -34.48 15.68 14.74
CA ASP A 376 -35.73 14.92 14.96
C ASP A 376 -35.62 13.48 14.45
N ARG A 377 -34.99 13.27 13.29
CA ARG A 377 -34.71 11.93 12.75
C ARG A 377 -33.76 11.11 13.62
N HIS A 378 -32.79 11.75 14.30
CA HIS A 378 -31.84 11.02 15.13
C HIS A 378 -32.48 10.52 16.43
N LYS A 379 -33.46 11.25 16.97
CA LYS A 379 -34.24 10.87 18.16
C LYS A 379 -35.08 9.61 17.99
N GLU A 380 -35.35 9.20 16.74
CA GLU A 380 -36.07 7.96 16.45
C GLU A 380 -35.30 6.70 16.87
N TYR A 381 -33.96 6.77 16.96
CA TYR A 381 -33.10 5.60 17.22
C TYR A 381 -32.01 5.81 18.29
N ALA A 382 -31.68 7.05 18.65
CA ALA A 382 -30.64 7.38 19.63
C ALA A 382 -31.13 8.36 20.72
N LEU A 383 -30.56 8.22 21.92
CA LEU A 383 -30.61 9.22 23.00
C LEU A 383 -29.42 10.16 22.88
N PHE A 384 -29.54 11.38 23.41
CA PHE A 384 -28.48 12.38 23.36
C PHE A 384 -28.20 12.91 24.76
N THR A 385 -26.93 13.18 25.06
CA THR A 385 -26.53 13.97 26.24
C THR A 385 -26.80 15.45 26.00
N GLN A 386 -26.58 16.28 27.02
CA GLN A 386 -26.32 17.71 26.81
C GLN A 386 -25.14 17.89 25.82
N PRO A 387 -25.18 18.92 24.96
CA PRO A 387 -24.09 19.22 24.03
C PRO A 387 -22.86 19.73 24.79
N PHE A 388 -21.68 19.22 24.42
CA PHE A 388 -20.40 19.55 25.05
C PHE A 388 -19.43 20.26 24.10
N LEU A 389 -19.78 20.34 22.81
CA LEU A 389 -18.98 20.95 21.76
C LEU A 389 -19.89 21.77 20.82
N SER A 390 -19.73 23.09 20.85
CA SER A 390 -20.35 24.01 19.87
C SER A 390 -19.37 24.28 18.73
N THR A 391 -19.78 24.03 17.49
CA THR A 391 -19.03 24.44 16.29
C THR A 391 -19.86 25.38 15.41
N TYR A 392 -19.21 26.20 14.59
CA TYR A 392 -19.88 27.07 13.63
C TYR A 392 -19.64 26.59 12.19
N THR A 393 -20.68 26.70 11.35
CA THR A 393 -20.63 26.19 9.97
C THR A 393 -19.93 27.18 9.06
N GLY A 394 -19.16 26.65 8.11
CA GLY A 394 -18.48 27.39 7.06
C GLY A 394 -18.89 26.89 5.68
N ILE A 395 -18.55 27.71 4.69
CA ILE A 395 -18.65 27.46 3.26
C ILE A 395 -17.23 27.55 2.69
N ALA A 396 -16.74 26.50 2.03
CA ALA A 396 -15.52 26.56 1.23
C ALA A 396 -15.87 26.83 -0.23
N ILE A 397 -15.19 27.79 -0.86
CA ILE A 397 -15.31 28.12 -2.29
C ILE A 397 -13.93 28.32 -2.90
N ARG A 398 -13.83 28.29 -4.24
CA ARG A 398 -12.59 28.65 -4.95
C ARG A 398 -12.31 30.15 -4.85
N LYS A 399 -11.04 30.51 -4.65
CA LYS A 399 -10.56 31.90 -4.70
C LYS A 399 -10.88 32.51 -6.07
N GLY A 400 -11.67 33.59 -6.04
CA GLY A 400 -12.13 34.29 -7.25
C GLY A 400 -13.65 34.29 -7.44
N MET A 401 -14.38 33.39 -6.78
CA MET A 401 -15.86 33.39 -6.76
C MET A 401 -16.41 34.53 -5.90
N ARG A 402 -16.40 35.75 -6.44
CA ARG A 402 -16.88 36.98 -5.76
C ARG A 402 -18.40 37.10 -5.69
N ASP A 403 -19.11 36.27 -6.45
CA ASP A 403 -20.56 36.16 -6.51
C ASP A 403 -21.14 35.38 -5.31
N VAL A 404 -20.34 34.57 -4.62
CA VAL A 404 -20.74 33.86 -3.40
C VAL A 404 -20.29 34.65 -2.18
N THR A 405 -21.22 35.36 -1.55
CA THR A 405 -21.00 36.16 -0.32
C THR A 405 -21.48 35.49 0.95
N ASP A 406 -22.48 34.63 0.84
CA ASP A 406 -23.21 34.02 1.94
C ASP A 406 -23.89 32.71 1.49
N LEU A 407 -24.69 32.11 2.38
CA LEU A 407 -25.37 30.83 2.15
C LEU A 407 -26.48 30.91 1.08
N ASN A 408 -27.18 32.05 0.95
CA ASN A 408 -28.28 32.18 -0.02
C ASN A 408 -27.76 32.27 -1.46
N ALA A 409 -26.54 32.78 -1.65
CA ALA A 409 -25.86 32.80 -2.95
C ALA A 409 -25.55 31.39 -3.52
N LEU A 410 -25.82 30.32 -2.76
CA LEU A 410 -25.69 28.92 -3.18
C LEU A 410 -27.01 28.25 -3.56
N ALA A 411 -28.15 28.96 -3.53
CA ALA A 411 -29.48 28.36 -3.65
C ALA A 411 -29.75 27.55 -4.94
N ASP A 412 -29.01 27.82 -6.02
CA ASP A 412 -29.08 27.15 -7.33
C ASP A 412 -27.78 26.40 -7.70
N ARG A 413 -26.79 26.38 -6.80
CA ARG A 413 -25.43 25.87 -7.08
C ARG A 413 -25.25 24.40 -6.72
N ARG A 414 -24.15 23.82 -7.19
CA ARG A 414 -23.71 22.48 -6.78
C ARG A 414 -22.94 22.59 -5.48
N VAL A 415 -23.47 21.98 -4.42
CA VAL A 415 -22.92 22.10 -3.06
C VAL A 415 -22.56 20.73 -2.53
N ALA A 416 -21.30 20.55 -2.14
CA ALA A 416 -20.84 19.35 -1.48
C ALA A 416 -21.19 19.36 0.02
N SER A 417 -21.64 18.19 0.50
CA SER A 417 -21.85 17.86 1.91
C SER A 417 -21.25 16.49 2.19
N VAL A 418 -21.02 16.17 3.47
CA VAL A 418 -20.56 14.84 3.90
C VAL A 418 -21.77 14.00 4.29
N ARG A 419 -21.84 12.78 3.76
CA ARG A 419 -22.96 11.87 4.02
C ARG A 419 -23.03 11.53 5.52
N GLY A 420 -24.26 11.39 6.04
CA GLY A 420 -24.50 11.11 7.47
C GLY A 420 -24.38 12.33 8.40
N TYR A 421 -24.15 13.54 7.86
CA TYR A 421 -24.24 14.80 8.61
C TYR A 421 -25.61 15.46 8.43
N ARG A 422 -26.04 16.24 9.45
CA ARG A 422 -27.36 16.91 9.47
C ARG A 422 -27.58 17.94 8.36
N TYR A 423 -26.51 18.40 7.71
CA TYR A 423 -26.57 19.41 6.65
C TYR A 423 -27.49 19.01 5.50
N ASP A 424 -27.51 17.73 5.10
CA ASP A 424 -28.26 17.25 3.95
C ASP A 424 -29.77 17.53 4.04
N ALA A 425 -30.37 17.31 5.21
CA ALA A 425 -31.80 17.51 5.43
C ALA A 425 -32.14 19.01 5.52
N LEU A 426 -31.32 19.78 6.25
CA LEU A 426 -31.49 21.22 6.42
C LEU A 426 -31.36 21.97 5.08
N LEU A 427 -30.31 21.66 4.30
CA LEU A 427 -30.07 22.30 3.00
C LEU A 427 -31.16 21.96 1.98
N LYS A 428 -31.61 20.69 1.90
CA LYS A 428 -32.72 20.31 1.00
C LYS A 428 -34.05 20.96 1.37
N SER A 429 -34.33 21.11 2.67
CA SER A 429 -35.53 21.80 3.15
C SER A 429 -35.47 23.31 2.87
N ARG A 430 -34.30 23.93 3.10
CA ARG A 430 -34.11 25.38 3.00
C ARG A 430 -33.93 25.88 1.56
N PHE A 431 -33.25 25.10 0.72
CA PHE A 431 -32.91 25.41 -0.66
C PHE A 431 -33.29 24.26 -1.61
N PRO A 432 -34.57 24.08 -1.96
CA PRO A 432 -35.02 22.94 -2.77
C PRO A 432 -34.44 22.89 -4.20
N GLN A 433 -33.85 23.98 -4.68
CA GLN A 433 -33.19 24.08 -6.00
C GLN A 433 -31.67 23.80 -5.94
N MET A 434 -31.10 23.66 -4.74
CA MET A 434 -29.67 23.43 -4.54
C MET A 434 -29.29 22.01 -4.97
N GLN A 435 -28.26 21.90 -5.81
CA GLN A 435 -27.78 20.61 -6.30
C GLN A 435 -26.81 20.00 -5.28
N LEU A 436 -27.36 19.40 -4.23
CA LEU A 436 -26.57 18.79 -3.16
C LEU A 436 -25.89 17.49 -3.61
N VAL A 437 -24.56 17.43 -3.50
CA VAL A 437 -23.73 16.25 -3.80
C VAL A 437 -23.12 15.74 -2.49
N THR A 438 -23.20 14.43 -2.23
CA THR A 438 -22.70 13.85 -0.96
C THR A 438 -21.42 13.04 -1.16
N TYR A 439 -20.42 13.33 -0.32
CA TYR A 439 -19.11 12.67 -0.30
C TYR A 439 -18.94 11.85 0.99
N GLY A 440 -18.06 10.85 0.96
CA GLY A 440 -17.79 9.96 2.10
C GLY A 440 -16.73 10.47 3.09
N SER A 441 -16.18 11.67 2.88
CA SER A 441 -15.23 12.32 3.79
C SER A 441 -15.22 13.84 3.59
N HIS A 442 -14.76 14.58 4.58
CA HIS A 442 -14.62 16.04 4.52
C HIS A 442 -13.53 16.44 3.52
N VAL A 443 -12.43 15.67 3.47
CA VAL A 443 -11.34 15.92 2.52
C VAL A 443 -11.83 15.80 1.07
N ALA A 444 -12.54 14.72 0.72
CA ALA A 444 -13.04 14.52 -0.65
C ALA A 444 -14.04 15.61 -1.07
N ALA A 445 -14.89 16.10 -0.15
CA ALA A 445 -15.78 17.22 -0.41
C ALA A 445 -15.02 18.53 -0.73
N LEU A 446 -13.89 18.79 -0.06
CA LEU A 446 -13.05 19.96 -0.31
C LEU A 446 -12.23 19.82 -1.61
N GLU A 447 -11.69 18.64 -1.88
CA GLU A 447 -10.99 18.33 -3.14
C GLU A 447 -11.91 18.52 -4.35
N ALA A 448 -13.18 18.13 -4.27
CA ALA A 448 -14.18 18.37 -5.32
C ALA A 448 -14.45 19.86 -5.58
N VAL A 449 -14.41 20.72 -4.55
CA VAL A 449 -14.48 22.18 -4.74
C VAL A 449 -13.22 22.70 -5.40
N ALA A 450 -12.03 22.22 -5.00
CA ALA A 450 -10.77 22.63 -5.62
C ALA A 450 -10.71 22.22 -7.10
N ALA A 451 -11.20 21.02 -7.45
CA ALA A 451 -11.25 20.49 -8.80
C ALA A 451 -12.31 21.13 -9.72
N GLY A 452 -13.26 21.90 -9.17
CA GLY A 452 -14.38 22.49 -9.95
C GLY A 452 -15.60 21.57 -10.13
N GLU A 453 -15.59 20.38 -9.53
CA GLU A 453 -16.67 19.40 -9.60
C GLU A 453 -17.94 19.87 -8.89
N VAL A 454 -17.79 20.64 -7.81
CA VAL A 454 -18.86 21.37 -7.13
C VAL A 454 -18.47 22.84 -6.94
N ASP A 455 -19.42 23.71 -6.64
CA ASP A 455 -19.20 25.15 -6.54
C ASP A 455 -18.83 25.59 -5.13
N ALA A 456 -19.35 24.90 -4.12
CA ALA A 456 -19.02 25.10 -2.70
C ALA A 456 -19.06 23.79 -1.90
N ALA A 457 -18.48 23.77 -0.71
CA ALA A 457 -18.69 22.70 0.30
C ALA A 457 -19.12 23.31 1.64
N ILE A 458 -20.07 22.66 2.32
CA ILE A 458 -20.60 23.11 3.62
C ILE A 458 -20.27 22.08 4.70
N MET A 459 -19.62 22.54 5.77
CA MET A 459 -19.22 21.73 6.93
C MET A 459 -18.80 22.64 8.11
N SER A 460 -18.36 22.05 9.22
CA SER A 460 -17.78 22.79 10.35
C SER A 460 -16.57 23.64 9.91
N HIS A 461 -16.60 24.95 10.16
CA HIS A 461 -15.58 25.90 9.67
C HIS A 461 -14.17 25.66 10.28
N PRO A 462 -14.01 25.34 11.57
CA PRO A 462 -12.69 25.01 12.11
C PRO A 462 -12.10 23.73 11.48
N VAL A 463 -12.93 22.72 11.22
CA VAL A 463 -12.53 21.48 10.53
C VAL A 463 -12.13 21.78 9.09
N MET A 464 -12.97 22.50 8.35
CA MET A 464 -12.71 22.98 7.00
C MET A 464 -11.36 23.69 6.88
N ARG A 465 -11.07 24.66 7.76
CA ARG A 465 -9.79 25.37 7.77
C ARG A 465 -8.62 24.44 8.07
N ASN A 466 -8.77 23.54 9.04
CA ASN A 466 -7.72 22.58 9.40
C ASN A 466 -7.38 21.64 8.22
N LEU A 467 -8.40 21.16 7.52
CA LEU A 467 -8.24 20.27 6.37
C LEU A 467 -7.71 20.99 5.13
N ILE A 468 -8.17 22.21 4.84
CA ILE A 468 -7.61 23.06 3.77
C ILE A 468 -6.10 23.28 4.01
N GLN A 469 -5.71 23.60 5.25
CA GLN A 469 -4.31 23.83 5.61
C GLN A 469 -3.48 22.54 5.56
N ARG A 470 -3.95 21.44 6.15
CA ARG A 470 -3.22 20.15 6.19
C ARG A 470 -3.04 19.51 4.83
N ASN A 471 -4.04 19.63 3.95
CA ASN A 471 -4.02 19.05 2.60
C ASN A 471 -3.55 20.03 1.52
N PHE A 472 -3.07 21.21 1.90
CA PHE A 472 -2.50 22.22 0.99
C PHE A 472 -3.48 22.67 -0.12
N LEU A 473 -4.78 22.75 0.18
CA LEU A 473 -5.83 23.19 -0.76
C LEU A 473 -5.83 24.73 -0.90
N SER A 474 -4.69 25.28 -1.34
CA SER A 474 -4.40 26.72 -1.37
C SER A 474 -5.38 27.54 -2.20
N ASP A 475 -6.09 26.93 -3.14
CA ASP A 475 -7.01 27.61 -4.05
C ASP A 475 -8.39 27.82 -3.44
N LEU A 476 -8.63 27.31 -2.23
CA LEU A 476 -9.87 27.51 -1.48
C LEU A 476 -9.79 28.71 -0.53
N THR A 477 -10.94 29.33 -0.31
CA THR A 477 -11.19 30.31 0.74
C THR A 477 -12.47 29.94 1.49
N THR A 478 -12.58 30.35 2.75
CA THR A 478 -13.71 30.01 3.61
C THR A 478 -14.56 31.24 3.94
N LEU A 479 -15.86 31.04 4.06
CA LEU A 479 -16.85 32.04 4.50
C LEU A 479 -17.64 31.44 5.68
N PRO A 480 -17.81 32.15 6.81
CA PRO A 480 -18.66 31.67 7.90
C PRO A 480 -20.15 31.85 7.57
N VAL A 481 -20.99 30.87 7.92
CA VAL A 481 -22.45 31.01 7.85
C VAL A 481 -22.91 31.88 9.02
N LYS A 482 -23.37 33.12 8.74
CA LYS A 482 -23.74 34.09 9.79
C LYS A 482 -25.26 34.25 10.02
N ASP A 483 -26.05 34.07 8.96
CA ASP A 483 -27.41 34.63 8.85
C ASP A 483 -28.53 33.57 8.82
N ASP A 484 -28.20 32.30 9.05
CA ASP A 484 -29.17 31.20 9.17
C ASP A 484 -29.08 30.58 10.58
N SER A 485 -30.12 30.69 11.39
CA SER A 485 -30.08 30.27 12.80
C SER A 485 -29.93 28.76 13.00
N ALA A 486 -30.40 27.93 12.07
CA ALA A 486 -30.33 26.47 12.17
C ALA A 486 -28.96 25.93 11.70
N LEU A 487 -28.38 26.57 10.69
CA LEU A 487 -27.11 26.16 10.09
C LEU A 487 -25.88 26.86 10.68
N LYS A 488 -25.99 28.07 11.24
CA LYS A 488 -24.87 28.87 11.80
C LYS A 488 -24.05 28.12 12.84
N ARG A 489 -24.69 27.37 13.74
CA ARG A 489 -24.03 26.55 14.77
C ARG A 489 -24.50 25.11 14.74
N SER A 490 -23.59 24.19 15.03
CA SER A 490 -23.81 22.77 15.26
C SER A 490 -23.40 22.47 16.70
N GLU A 491 -24.39 22.16 17.54
CA GLU A 491 -24.18 21.71 18.91
C GLU A 491 -24.04 20.18 18.88
N GLU A 492 -22.84 19.69 19.14
CA GLU A 492 -22.51 18.26 19.11
C GLU A 492 -22.64 17.69 20.54
N ALA A 493 -23.39 16.59 20.64
CA ALA A 493 -23.58 15.81 21.86
C ALA A 493 -23.11 14.36 21.65
N ILE A 494 -23.07 13.58 22.73
CA ILE A 494 -22.82 12.14 22.66
C ILE A 494 -24.15 11.47 22.30
N ALA A 495 -24.22 10.80 21.16
CA ALA A 495 -25.38 10.01 20.77
C ALA A 495 -25.23 8.59 21.30
N ILE A 496 -26.25 8.05 21.96
CA ILE A 496 -26.23 6.80 22.72
C ILE A 496 -27.35 5.89 22.21
N ARG A 497 -27.14 4.57 22.20
CA ARG A 497 -28.15 3.58 21.82
C ARG A 497 -29.43 3.73 22.64
N SER A 498 -30.58 3.63 21.97
CA SER A 498 -31.90 4.01 22.52
C SER A 498 -32.37 3.23 23.75
N ASP A 499 -31.82 2.03 24.00
CA ASP A 499 -32.16 1.19 25.14
C ASP A 499 -31.22 1.33 26.34
N TRP A 500 -30.25 2.26 26.32
CA TRP A 500 -29.36 2.57 27.45
C TRP A 500 -29.60 3.99 28.04
N PRO A 501 -30.81 4.29 28.59
CA PRO A 501 -31.07 5.58 29.22
C PRO A 501 -30.16 5.85 30.43
N ILE A 502 -29.84 4.81 31.20
CA ILE A 502 -28.96 4.88 32.38
C ILE A 502 -27.58 5.44 31.97
N LEU A 503 -26.97 4.98 30.87
CA LEU A 503 -25.68 5.53 30.42
C LEU A 503 -25.79 7.01 30.03
N ARG A 504 -26.92 7.43 29.43
CA ARG A 504 -27.16 8.83 29.07
C ARG A 504 -27.29 9.70 30.32
N ASP A 505 -28.03 9.27 31.33
CA ASP A 505 -28.14 9.97 32.61
C ASP A 505 -26.80 10.03 33.37
N ILE A 506 -25.99 8.96 33.34
CA ILE A 506 -24.62 8.94 33.88
C ILE A 506 -23.73 9.97 33.19
N LEU A 507 -23.73 10.01 31.86
CA LEU A 507 -22.90 10.92 31.09
C LEU A 507 -23.36 12.38 31.23
N ASP A 508 -24.67 12.65 31.30
CA ASP A 508 -25.21 13.98 31.63
C ASP A 508 -24.78 14.44 33.03
N ARG A 509 -24.80 13.54 34.02
CA ARG A 509 -24.34 13.82 35.39
C ARG A 509 -22.83 14.07 35.44
N ALA A 510 -22.05 13.31 34.67
CA ALA A 510 -20.60 13.50 34.52
C ALA A 510 -20.27 14.84 33.86
N LEU A 511 -20.99 15.19 32.78
CA LEU A 511 -20.90 16.49 32.09
C LEU A 511 -21.15 17.65 33.06
N ALA A 512 -22.19 17.55 33.89
CA ALA A 512 -22.55 18.58 34.87
C ALA A 512 -21.54 18.73 36.03
N GLN A 513 -20.65 17.76 36.25
CA GLN A 513 -19.65 17.76 37.32
C GLN A 513 -18.21 18.03 36.84
N LEU A 514 -18.01 18.25 35.53
CA LEU A 514 -16.72 18.73 35.01
C LEU A 514 -16.46 20.17 35.46
N SER A 515 -15.27 20.41 36.03
CA SER A 515 -14.85 21.77 36.40
C SER A 515 -14.49 22.60 35.16
N GLN A 516 -14.68 23.91 35.26
CA GLN A 516 -14.28 24.84 34.21
C GLN A 516 -12.77 24.75 33.90
N GLU A 517 -11.93 24.49 34.92
CA GLU A 517 -10.48 24.35 34.77
C GLU A 517 -10.08 23.08 33.99
N GLU A 518 -10.81 21.97 34.14
CA GLU A 518 -10.59 20.77 33.32
C GLU A 518 -10.96 21.04 31.85
N ILE A 519 -12.10 21.68 31.61
CA ILE A 519 -12.58 22.04 30.27
C ILE A 519 -11.60 23.01 29.59
N ASP A 520 -11.11 24.02 30.30
CA ASP A 520 -10.19 25.01 29.74
C ASP A 520 -8.79 24.41 29.50
N ARG A 521 -8.32 23.50 30.36
CA ARG A 521 -7.13 22.67 30.09
C ARG A 521 -7.26 21.85 28.81
N LEU A 522 -8.44 21.26 28.54
CA LEU A 522 -8.70 20.56 27.28
C LEU A 522 -8.73 21.50 26.07
N LYS A 523 -9.40 22.66 26.17
CA LYS A 523 -9.41 23.67 25.10
C LYS A 523 -8.01 24.19 24.78
N GLN A 524 -7.20 24.43 25.82
CA GLN A 524 -5.81 24.89 25.70
C GLN A 524 -4.93 23.82 25.03
N LYS A 525 -5.04 22.54 25.44
CA LYS A 525 -4.34 21.41 24.80
C LYS A 525 -4.60 21.34 23.29
N TRP A 526 -5.83 21.63 22.88
CA TRP A 526 -6.27 21.56 21.48
C TRP A 526 -6.28 22.91 20.74
N ASN A 527 -5.80 24.00 21.37
CA ASN A 527 -5.78 25.35 20.82
C ASN A 527 -7.15 25.79 20.24
N LEU A 528 -8.25 25.47 20.92
CA LEU A 528 -9.61 25.74 20.41
C LEU A 528 -10.09 27.18 20.64
N GLU A 529 -9.61 27.84 21.70
CA GLU A 529 -9.95 29.24 21.99
C GLU A 529 -9.47 30.19 20.89
N LEU A 530 -8.45 29.79 20.13
CA LEU A 530 -7.89 30.52 18.99
C LEU A 530 -8.66 30.29 17.66
N GLN A 531 -9.76 29.54 17.70
CA GLN A 531 -10.55 29.17 16.51
C GLN A 531 -11.96 29.80 16.50
N GLY A 532 -12.41 30.36 17.63
CA GLY A 532 -13.49 31.33 17.69
C GLY A 532 -12.92 32.74 17.46
N GLY A 533 -13.55 33.53 16.59
CA GLY A 533 -13.01 34.83 16.12
C GLY A 533 -13.09 35.99 17.11
N GLU A 534 -13.05 35.75 18.42
CA GLU A 534 -13.21 36.78 19.48
C GLU A 534 -12.29 36.54 20.69
N LEU A 535 -10.97 36.50 20.48
CA LEU A 535 -9.96 36.69 21.54
C LEU A 535 -8.76 37.48 21.00
N SER A 536 -8.88 38.82 20.99
CA SER A 536 -7.78 39.75 20.67
C SER A 536 -6.91 40.12 21.88
N ASP A 537 -7.41 39.88 23.10
CA ASP A 537 -6.87 40.52 24.30
C ASP A 537 -5.97 39.57 25.10
N ILE A 538 -4.67 39.83 25.08
CA ILE A 538 -3.68 39.09 25.86
C ILE A 538 -3.75 39.55 27.32
N SER A 539 -4.19 38.67 28.22
CA SER A 539 -4.22 38.96 29.65
C SER A 539 -2.87 38.72 30.33
N PHE A 540 -2.21 39.82 30.69
CA PHE A 540 -1.01 39.82 31.53
C PHE A 540 -1.37 39.95 33.03
N THR A 541 -0.53 39.40 33.90
CA THR A 541 -0.55 39.65 35.35
C THR A 541 0.05 41.02 35.66
N ASP A 542 -0.14 41.55 36.87
CA ASP A 542 0.48 42.83 37.27
C ASP A 542 2.01 42.79 37.26
N ARG A 543 2.60 41.62 37.57
CA ARG A 543 4.06 41.41 37.50
C ARG A 543 4.55 41.48 36.05
N GLU A 544 3.84 40.85 35.12
CA GLU A 544 4.16 40.90 33.69
C GLU A 544 3.95 42.30 33.10
N ARG A 545 2.89 43.01 33.48
CA ARG A 545 2.67 44.42 33.09
C ARG A 545 3.78 45.34 33.59
N ALA A 546 4.17 45.20 34.86
CA ALA A 546 5.28 45.97 35.43
C ALA A 546 6.62 45.63 34.74
N TYR A 547 6.82 44.35 34.43
CA TYR A 547 7.99 43.86 33.72
C TYR A 547 8.11 44.46 32.30
N LEU A 548 7.05 44.43 31.48
CA LEU A 548 7.04 45.02 30.13
C LEU A 548 7.29 46.55 30.15
N LYS A 549 6.71 47.25 31.13
CA LYS A 549 6.97 48.70 31.33
C LYS A 549 8.44 49.00 31.69
N GLN A 550 9.13 48.10 32.37
CA GLN A 550 10.56 48.24 32.70
C GLN A 550 11.47 47.76 31.55
N ARG A 551 11.05 46.71 30.84
CA ARG A 551 11.81 46.00 29.80
C ARG A 551 11.35 46.42 28.40
N GLN A 552 11.60 47.68 28.05
CA GLN A 552 11.16 48.28 26.79
C GLN A 552 11.92 47.80 25.54
N VAL A 553 13.10 47.19 25.72
CA VAL A 553 13.92 46.64 24.63
C VAL A 553 14.15 45.15 24.82
N VAL A 554 13.87 44.37 23.78
CA VAL A 554 14.14 42.93 23.67
C VAL A 554 15.22 42.71 22.62
N ARG A 555 16.36 42.12 23.00
CA ARG A 555 17.43 41.82 22.05
C ARG A 555 17.17 40.47 21.38
N MET A 556 17.09 40.43 20.06
CA MET A 556 16.85 39.20 19.31
C MET A 556 18.07 38.77 18.50
N CYS A 557 18.37 37.47 18.48
CA CYS A 557 19.18 36.84 17.43
C CYS A 557 18.26 36.12 16.44
N ILE A 558 18.70 35.99 15.19
CA ILE A 558 18.01 35.25 14.13
C ILE A 558 18.96 34.25 13.47
N THR A 559 18.45 33.42 12.57
CA THR A 559 19.24 32.69 11.58
C THR A 559 19.46 33.62 10.37
N PRO A 560 20.70 34.07 10.08
CA PRO A 560 20.92 35.20 9.15
C PRO A 560 20.71 34.87 7.66
N ASP A 561 20.80 33.59 7.28
CA ASP A 561 20.72 33.12 5.89
C ASP A 561 19.68 32.00 5.73
N TRP A 562 18.42 32.26 6.10
CA TRP A 562 17.37 31.24 6.06
C TRP A 562 16.04 31.74 5.46
N MET A 563 16.09 32.28 4.24
CA MET A 563 14.88 32.67 3.52
C MET A 563 13.98 31.45 3.20
N PRO A 564 12.64 31.61 3.22
CA PRO A 564 11.88 32.83 3.48
C PRO A 564 11.52 33.03 4.98
N TYR A 565 12.15 32.30 5.90
CA TYR A 565 11.88 32.38 7.33
C TYR A 565 12.46 33.65 7.92
N GLU A 566 13.77 33.80 7.83
CA GLU A 566 14.52 34.91 8.39
C GLU A 566 15.83 35.14 7.64
N SER A 567 16.18 36.40 7.45
CA SER A 567 17.48 36.82 6.94
C SER A 567 17.72 38.30 7.25
N VAL A 568 18.93 38.81 7.01
CA VAL A 568 19.27 40.23 7.15
C VAL A 568 19.55 40.84 5.78
N ASN A 569 18.93 41.99 5.46
CA ASN A 569 19.23 42.70 4.21
C ASN A 569 20.57 43.46 4.27
N LYS A 570 21.01 44.00 3.13
CA LYS A 570 22.26 44.79 3.01
C LYS A 570 22.28 46.07 3.86
N GLN A 571 21.14 46.46 4.44
CA GLN A 571 20.97 47.62 5.33
C GLN A 571 20.90 47.22 6.81
N GLY A 572 21.11 45.94 7.15
CA GLY A 572 21.08 45.44 8.53
C GLY A 572 19.68 45.18 9.09
N GLN A 573 18.63 45.15 8.25
CA GLN A 573 17.24 44.97 8.67
C GLN A 573 16.79 43.52 8.50
N VAL A 574 16.00 43.02 9.45
CA VAL A 574 15.41 41.66 9.38
C VAL A 574 14.40 41.57 8.23
N MET A 575 14.45 40.46 7.49
CA MET A 575 13.53 40.08 6.42
C MET A 575 12.90 38.71 6.68
N GLY A 576 12.00 38.29 5.79
CA GLY A 576 11.28 37.01 5.88
C GLY A 576 10.08 37.06 6.81
N MET A 577 9.49 35.90 7.06
CA MET A 577 8.35 35.74 7.96
C MET A 577 8.63 36.26 9.38
N THR A 578 9.86 36.13 9.89
CA THR A 578 10.25 36.65 11.20
C THR A 578 10.08 38.15 11.31
N ALA A 579 10.32 38.94 10.25
CA ALA A 579 10.10 40.39 10.28
C ALA A 579 8.62 40.74 10.54
N ASP A 580 7.68 40.03 9.92
CA ASP A 580 6.24 40.25 10.15
C ASP A 580 5.77 39.69 11.50
N PHE A 581 6.33 38.56 11.95
CA PHE A 581 6.00 38.00 13.27
C PHE A 581 6.55 38.88 14.42
N VAL A 582 7.76 39.42 14.29
CA VAL A 582 8.33 40.34 15.28
C VAL A 582 7.51 41.63 15.32
N ALA A 583 7.18 42.23 14.17
CA ALA A 583 6.32 43.42 14.13
C ALA A 583 4.93 43.20 14.77
N LEU A 584 4.36 42.00 14.64
CA LEU A 584 3.12 41.61 15.31
C LEU A 584 3.29 41.53 16.85
N LEU A 585 4.42 41.02 17.33
CA LEU A 585 4.71 40.90 18.76
C LEU A 585 5.12 42.23 19.39
N GLU A 586 5.90 43.07 18.71
CA GLU A 586 6.23 44.45 19.13
C GLU A 586 4.96 45.25 19.44
N ALA A 587 4.00 45.23 18.50
CA ALA A 587 2.72 45.92 18.64
C ALA A 587 1.82 45.38 19.78
N ARG A 588 1.96 44.10 20.14
CA ARG A 588 1.17 43.43 21.19
C ARG A 588 1.79 43.54 22.58
N LEU A 589 3.12 43.62 22.65
CA LEU A 589 3.87 43.69 23.90
C LEU A 589 4.20 45.12 24.33
N ASP A 590 4.03 46.11 23.44
CA ASP A 590 4.48 47.50 23.62
C ASP A 590 5.99 47.55 23.93
N THR A 591 6.76 46.85 23.08
CA THR A 591 8.22 46.71 23.19
C THR A 591 8.88 46.92 21.83
N ARG A 592 10.16 47.33 21.85
CA ARG A 592 11.00 47.43 20.66
C ARG A 592 11.99 46.27 20.63
N TRP A 593 12.15 45.64 19.46
CA TRP A 593 13.04 44.50 19.27
C TRP A 593 14.28 44.93 18.48
N GLU A 594 15.47 44.63 19.02
CA GLU A 594 16.75 45.03 18.43
C GLU A 594 17.55 43.80 18.01
N LEU A 595 17.97 43.76 16.75
CA LEU A 595 18.79 42.67 16.20
C LEU A 595 20.21 42.72 16.78
N VAL A 596 20.63 41.62 17.38
CA VAL A 596 22.04 41.29 17.61
C VAL A 596 22.55 40.63 16.32
N PRO A 597 23.43 41.29 15.55
CA PRO A 597 23.87 40.77 14.26
C PRO A 597 24.75 39.54 14.44
N THR A 598 24.50 38.53 13.62
CA THR A 598 25.27 37.29 13.53
C THR A 598 25.43 36.88 12.06
N THR A 599 26.43 36.06 11.77
CA THR A 599 26.80 35.62 10.41
C THR A 599 26.55 34.12 10.16
N THR A 600 26.32 33.33 11.22
CA THR A 600 25.99 31.91 11.11
C THR A 600 25.03 31.48 12.21
N TRP A 601 24.34 30.35 12.01
CA TRP A 601 23.54 29.71 13.05
C TRP A 601 24.36 29.33 14.30
N GLY A 602 25.61 28.88 14.10
CA GLY A 602 26.53 28.59 15.21
C GLY A 602 26.83 29.83 16.04
N GLU A 603 27.09 30.98 15.40
CA GLU A 603 27.28 32.25 16.11
C GLU A 603 26.01 32.68 16.87
N THR A 604 24.82 32.55 16.28
CA THR A 604 23.52 32.79 16.96
C THR A 604 23.39 31.98 18.26
N LEU A 605 23.81 30.71 18.25
CA LEU A 605 23.80 29.89 19.46
C LEU A 605 24.83 30.34 20.51
N GLU A 606 26.03 30.73 20.10
CA GLU A 606 27.04 31.26 21.03
C GLU A 606 26.64 32.62 21.63
N GLN A 607 26.09 33.54 20.84
CA GLN A 607 25.55 34.81 21.33
C GLN A 607 24.39 34.60 22.32
N ALA A 608 23.55 33.60 22.10
CA ALA A 608 22.49 33.22 23.05
C ALA A 608 23.05 32.61 24.34
N LYS A 609 24.07 31.73 24.27
CA LYS A 609 24.78 31.21 25.46
C LYS A 609 25.40 32.33 26.29
N MET A 610 26.02 33.31 25.62
CA MET A 610 26.59 34.53 26.22
C MET A 610 25.54 35.55 26.70
N ARG A 611 24.23 35.30 26.52
CA ARG A 611 23.12 36.21 26.87
C ARG A 611 23.21 37.58 26.16
N ALA A 612 23.85 37.62 24.99
CA ALA A 612 23.96 38.82 24.15
C ALA A 612 22.62 39.16 23.49
N CYS A 613 21.85 38.14 23.08
CA CYS A 613 20.42 38.25 22.82
C CYS A 613 19.60 37.62 23.97
N ASP A 614 18.37 38.08 24.09
CA ASP A 614 17.38 37.62 25.06
C ASP A 614 16.43 36.58 24.45
N VAL A 615 16.26 36.60 23.13
CA VAL A 615 15.37 35.72 22.34
C VAL A 615 16.10 35.28 21.06
N ILE A 616 15.96 34.01 20.68
CA ILE A 616 16.14 33.54 19.29
C ILE A 616 14.75 33.41 18.67
N THR A 617 14.52 34.02 17.52
CA THR A 617 13.19 34.09 16.88
C THR A 617 12.68 32.74 16.40
N LEU A 618 13.50 31.96 15.67
CA LEU A 618 13.12 30.62 15.21
C LEU A 618 14.17 29.59 15.62
N ALA A 619 13.82 28.77 16.61
CA ALA A 619 14.67 27.65 17.03
C ALA A 619 13.83 26.40 17.28
N ALA A 620 14.37 25.25 16.86
CA ALA A 620 13.87 23.95 17.28
C ALA A 620 14.45 23.60 18.66
N GLU A 621 13.59 23.10 19.55
CA GLU A 621 13.99 22.59 20.86
C GLU A 621 14.88 21.35 20.73
N THR A 622 15.93 21.29 21.54
CA THR A 622 16.78 20.11 21.72
C THR A 622 17.21 20.01 23.18
N PRO A 623 17.54 18.81 23.71
CA PRO A 623 18.00 18.63 25.08
C PRO A 623 19.23 19.48 25.42
N GLU A 624 20.12 19.71 24.45
CA GLU A 624 21.30 20.58 24.64
C GLU A 624 20.89 22.05 24.85
N ARG A 625 19.98 22.56 24.01
CA ARG A 625 19.57 23.98 24.03
C ARG A 625 18.70 24.31 25.24
N ALA A 626 17.90 23.35 25.71
CA ALA A 626 17.09 23.49 26.94
C ALA A 626 17.93 23.82 28.20
N ASN A 627 19.23 23.51 28.20
CA ASN A 627 20.14 23.86 29.30
C ASN A 627 20.37 25.38 29.45
N PHE A 628 20.15 26.18 28.40
CA PHE A 628 20.34 27.64 28.42
C PHE A 628 19.16 28.46 27.87
N LEU A 629 18.17 27.81 27.23
CA LEU A 629 16.97 28.43 26.66
C LEU A 629 15.68 27.76 27.15
N ARG A 630 14.56 28.50 27.13
CA ARG A 630 13.18 28.04 27.29
C ARG A 630 12.44 28.27 25.98
N PHE A 631 11.69 27.28 25.51
CA PHE A 631 11.00 27.31 24.22
C PHE A 631 9.51 27.62 24.39
N THR A 632 8.99 28.56 23.61
CA THR A 632 7.54 28.84 23.57
C THR A 632 6.78 27.69 22.92
N ALA A 633 5.45 27.76 22.92
CA ALA A 633 4.64 27.02 21.96
C ALA A 633 5.18 27.24 20.52
N PRO A 634 5.27 26.19 19.68
CA PRO A 634 5.78 26.30 18.32
C PRO A 634 4.74 26.99 17.43
N TYR A 635 5.17 28.08 16.79
CA TYR A 635 4.29 28.97 16.04
C TYR A 635 4.51 28.91 14.54
N VAL A 636 5.70 28.43 14.11
CA VAL A 636 6.03 28.16 12.70
C VAL A 636 6.28 26.67 12.52
N ASN A 637 5.42 26.01 11.74
CA ASN A 637 5.38 24.55 11.60
C ASN A 637 5.35 24.14 10.12
N PHE A 638 6.35 23.39 9.67
CA PHE A 638 6.46 22.91 8.27
C PHE A 638 7.08 21.51 8.17
N PRO A 639 6.69 20.69 7.18
CA PRO A 639 7.32 19.40 6.96
C PRO A 639 8.78 19.57 6.48
N SER A 640 9.66 18.69 6.95
CA SER A 640 10.94 18.45 6.28
C SER A 640 10.71 17.59 5.04
N VAL A 641 11.40 17.94 3.96
CA VAL A 641 11.28 17.30 2.64
C VAL A 641 12.67 16.98 2.10
N ILE A 642 12.74 16.04 1.18
CA ILE A 642 13.96 15.74 0.43
C ILE A 642 13.90 16.42 -0.94
N ALA A 643 14.91 17.23 -1.25
CA ALA A 643 15.19 17.72 -2.59
C ALA A 643 16.11 16.74 -3.31
N THR A 644 15.81 16.40 -4.56
CA THR A 644 16.69 15.62 -5.45
C THR A 644 16.72 16.30 -6.81
N ARG A 645 17.54 15.79 -7.73
CA ARG A 645 17.44 16.19 -9.13
C ARG A 645 16.11 15.74 -9.76
N THR A 646 15.71 16.38 -10.86
CA THR A 646 14.45 16.11 -11.55
C THR A 646 14.36 14.73 -12.20
N ASP A 647 15.50 14.11 -12.54
CA ASP A 647 15.63 12.76 -13.12
C ASP A 647 15.44 11.62 -12.10
N GLU A 648 15.54 11.90 -10.80
CA GLU A 648 15.38 10.89 -9.74
C GLU A 648 13.90 10.53 -9.47
N LEU A 649 13.65 9.35 -8.92
CA LEU A 649 12.30 8.90 -8.56
C LEU A 649 11.74 9.64 -7.33
N PHE A 650 10.42 9.55 -7.14
CA PHE A 650 9.76 10.03 -5.92
C PHE A 650 10.23 9.23 -4.70
N VAL A 651 10.41 9.90 -3.56
CA VAL A 651 10.89 9.32 -2.31
C VAL A 651 9.79 9.38 -1.26
N GLU A 652 9.20 8.24 -0.92
CA GLU A 652 8.06 8.17 0.02
C GLU A 652 8.49 8.28 1.49
N SER A 653 9.76 7.97 1.80
CA SER A 653 10.34 8.09 3.16
C SER A 653 11.88 8.05 3.11
N ILE A 654 12.53 8.53 4.19
CA ILE A 654 14.01 8.48 4.32
C ILE A 654 14.54 7.04 4.26
N GLY A 655 13.75 6.05 4.73
CA GLY A 655 14.14 4.64 4.70
C GLY A 655 14.44 4.08 3.30
N GLN A 656 13.84 4.63 2.25
CA GLN A 656 14.09 4.21 0.85
C GLN A 656 15.47 4.65 0.33
N VAL A 657 16.07 5.68 0.94
CA VAL A 657 17.33 6.28 0.49
C VAL A 657 18.47 6.06 1.49
N LYS A 658 18.32 5.10 2.42
CA LYS A 658 19.29 4.77 3.48
C LYS A 658 20.74 4.52 2.99
N ASP A 659 20.89 3.97 1.78
CA ASP A 659 22.18 3.62 1.17
C ASP A 659 22.76 4.77 0.31
N ARG A 660 22.09 5.93 0.28
CA ARG A 660 22.49 7.13 -0.45
C ARG A 660 23.09 8.18 0.49
N THR A 661 23.84 9.12 -0.09
CA THR A 661 24.40 10.26 0.64
C THR A 661 23.43 11.43 0.63
N LEU A 662 22.99 11.90 1.80
CA LEU A 662 22.11 13.06 1.94
C LEU A 662 22.83 14.25 2.57
N GLY A 663 22.55 15.46 2.07
CA GLY A 663 23.00 16.71 2.65
C GLY A 663 22.04 17.22 3.72
N VAL A 664 22.60 17.76 4.80
CA VAL A 664 21.88 18.49 5.86
C VAL A 664 22.67 19.74 6.23
N VAL A 665 21.97 20.84 6.56
CA VAL A 665 22.66 22.02 7.11
C VAL A 665 23.26 21.67 8.46
N LYS A 666 24.51 22.09 8.67
CA LYS A 666 25.28 21.90 9.90
C LYS A 666 24.55 22.47 11.13
N ASP A 667 24.68 21.81 12.27
CA ASP A 667 24.08 22.18 13.56
C ASP A 667 22.53 22.36 13.58
N TYR A 668 21.84 22.00 12.49
CA TYR A 668 20.37 21.97 12.44
C TYR A 668 19.84 20.68 13.08
N ALA A 669 18.76 20.80 13.85
CA ALA A 669 18.17 19.69 14.62
C ALA A 669 17.76 18.48 13.74
N ILE A 670 17.44 18.70 12.45
CA ILE A 670 17.13 17.63 11.51
C ILE A 670 18.31 16.66 11.29
N GLY A 671 19.56 17.16 11.33
CA GLY A 671 20.76 16.32 11.22
C GLY A 671 20.89 15.37 12.42
N GLN A 672 20.64 15.88 13.64
CA GLN A 672 20.60 15.05 14.86
C GLN A 672 19.46 14.02 14.81
N ALA A 673 18.25 14.45 14.43
CA ALA A 673 17.10 13.56 14.30
C ALA A 673 17.36 12.43 13.29
N LEU A 674 17.93 12.75 12.11
CA LEU A 674 18.30 11.76 11.10
C LEU A 674 19.39 10.80 11.59
N ARG A 675 20.44 11.28 12.30
CA ARG A 675 21.48 10.42 12.91
C ARG A 675 20.89 9.46 13.94
N GLN A 676 19.92 9.91 14.72
CA GLN A 676 19.27 9.11 15.76
C GLN A 676 18.32 8.04 15.19
N HIS A 677 17.54 8.38 14.16
CA HIS A 677 16.55 7.48 13.57
C HIS A 677 17.13 6.58 12.46
N TYR A 678 18.19 7.04 11.79
CA TYR A 678 18.85 6.36 10.67
C TYR A 678 20.37 6.39 10.81
N PRO A 679 20.97 5.73 11.83
CA PRO A 679 22.42 5.75 12.07
C PRO A 679 23.27 5.20 10.91
N GLN A 680 22.68 4.39 10.03
CA GLN A 680 23.29 3.87 8.80
C GLN A 680 23.35 4.88 7.63
N LEU A 681 22.63 6.00 7.73
CA LEU A 681 22.50 6.99 6.66
C LEU A 681 23.78 7.82 6.51
N ARG A 682 24.24 7.97 5.26
CA ARG A 682 25.44 8.77 4.97
C ARG A 682 25.06 10.26 4.90
N LEU A 683 25.22 10.96 6.01
CA LEU A 683 24.96 12.40 6.09
C LEU A 683 26.22 13.21 5.82
N VAL A 684 26.09 14.22 4.96
CA VAL A 684 27.10 15.27 4.71
C VAL A 684 26.55 16.57 5.27
N GLU A 685 27.35 17.26 6.08
CA GLU A 685 27.02 18.61 6.55
C GLU A 685 27.40 19.65 5.48
N VAL A 686 26.49 20.58 5.25
CA VAL A 686 26.68 21.77 4.39
C VAL A 686 26.43 23.03 5.20
N GLU A 687 26.99 24.17 4.79
CA GLU A 687 26.89 25.40 5.56
C GLU A 687 25.56 26.15 5.30
N SER A 688 24.95 26.00 4.11
CA SER A 688 23.65 26.64 3.75
C SER A 688 22.66 25.69 3.04
N VAL A 689 21.43 26.17 2.79
CA VAL A 689 20.44 25.44 1.97
C VAL A 689 20.89 25.42 0.51
N GLU A 690 21.46 26.52 0.05
CA GLU A 690 21.94 26.79 -1.29
C GLU A 690 23.11 25.85 -1.64
N ASP A 691 24.10 25.71 -0.74
CA ASP A 691 25.19 24.73 -0.88
C ASP A 691 24.66 23.29 -0.96
N GLY A 692 23.62 22.99 -0.18
CA GLY A 692 22.95 21.70 -0.19
C GLY A 692 22.29 21.38 -1.54
N LEU A 693 21.58 22.34 -2.13
CA LEU A 693 20.96 22.19 -3.44
C LEU A 693 22.00 22.15 -4.57
N GLU A 694 23.08 22.93 -4.47
CA GLU A 694 24.21 22.88 -5.41
C GLU A 694 24.94 21.53 -5.38
N ALA A 695 25.12 20.95 -4.19
CA ALA A 695 25.70 19.62 -4.02
C ALA A 695 24.81 18.50 -4.62
N VAL A 696 23.48 18.65 -4.59
CA VAL A 696 22.53 17.77 -5.30
C VAL A 696 22.66 17.94 -6.82
N ARG A 697 22.75 19.20 -7.28
CA ARG A 697 22.83 19.58 -8.69
C ARG A 697 24.10 19.05 -9.36
N SER A 698 25.24 19.28 -8.73
CA SER A 698 26.57 18.78 -9.12
C SER A 698 26.77 17.28 -8.95
N LYS A 699 25.77 16.55 -8.43
CA LYS A 699 25.80 15.09 -8.13
C LYS A 699 26.82 14.69 -7.06
N ALA A 700 27.30 15.63 -6.25
CA ALA A 700 28.16 15.34 -5.09
C ALA A 700 27.39 14.59 -3.98
N ILE A 701 26.08 14.85 -3.84
CA ILE A 701 25.15 14.12 -2.98
C ILE A 701 23.90 13.70 -3.77
N TYR A 702 23.14 12.74 -3.24
CA TYR A 702 21.91 12.23 -3.87
C TYR A 702 20.72 13.18 -3.68
N GLY A 703 20.56 13.68 -2.46
CA GLY A 703 19.47 14.57 -2.09
C GLY A 703 19.81 15.42 -0.86
N PHE A 704 19.06 16.49 -0.65
CA PHE A 704 19.24 17.42 0.47
C PHE A 704 17.97 17.46 1.31
N VAL A 705 18.09 17.38 2.65
CA VAL A 705 16.94 17.40 3.57
C VAL A 705 16.80 18.76 4.24
N GLY A 706 15.72 19.47 3.89
CA GLY A 706 15.42 20.82 4.36
C GLY A 706 13.93 21.02 4.60
N SER A 707 13.50 22.23 4.96
CA SER A 707 12.07 22.56 5.04
C SER A 707 11.52 22.91 3.65
N ALA A 708 10.27 22.52 3.38
CA ALA A 708 9.65 22.76 2.07
C ALA A 708 9.67 24.24 1.61
N PRO A 709 9.38 25.24 2.47
CA PRO A 709 9.44 26.65 2.07
C PRO A 709 10.84 27.15 1.74
N ALA A 710 11.88 26.72 2.47
CA ALA A 710 13.26 27.15 2.20
C ALA A 710 13.77 26.56 0.88
N ILE A 711 13.57 25.26 0.66
CA ILE A 711 13.92 24.60 -0.60
C ILE A 711 13.14 25.22 -1.78
N GLY A 712 11.82 25.43 -1.63
CA GLY A 712 10.99 26.04 -2.67
C GLY A 712 11.36 27.49 -2.97
N TYR A 713 11.77 28.26 -1.96
CA TYR A 713 12.31 29.61 -2.15
C TYR A 713 13.64 29.57 -2.92
N ALA A 714 14.61 28.78 -2.46
CA ALA A 714 15.94 28.71 -3.07
C ALA A 714 15.91 28.21 -4.53
N ILE A 715 15.10 27.18 -4.84
CA ILE A 715 14.90 26.68 -6.22
C ILE A 715 14.40 27.81 -7.15
N ARG A 716 13.48 28.65 -6.66
CA ARG A 716 12.90 29.76 -7.43
C ARG A 716 13.86 30.94 -7.56
N GLU A 717 14.45 31.39 -6.46
CA GLU A 717 15.31 32.59 -6.41
C GLU A 717 16.59 32.39 -7.24
N HIS A 718 17.23 31.22 -7.12
CA HIS A 718 18.45 30.88 -7.86
C HIS A 718 18.20 30.23 -9.23
N GLY A 719 16.95 29.92 -9.57
CA GLY A 719 16.57 29.30 -10.84
C GLY A 719 17.24 27.95 -11.04
N TYR A 720 16.89 26.95 -10.22
CA TYR A 720 17.40 25.57 -10.31
C TYR A 720 16.39 24.64 -11.02
N PRO A 721 16.31 24.63 -12.37
CA PRO A 721 15.30 23.87 -13.12
C PRO A 721 15.49 22.34 -13.06
N ASP A 722 16.67 21.89 -12.63
CA ASP A 722 17.09 20.51 -12.55
C ASP A 722 16.99 19.91 -11.14
N VAL A 723 16.44 20.66 -10.18
CA VAL A 723 16.18 20.23 -8.80
C VAL A 723 14.68 20.30 -8.49
N LYS A 724 14.15 19.29 -7.77
CA LYS A 724 12.75 19.22 -7.33
C LYS A 724 12.65 18.78 -5.88
N ILE A 725 11.53 19.12 -5.23
CA ILE A 725 11.10 18.44 -4.00
C ILE A 725 10.59 17.05 -4.40
N ALA A 726 11.31 16.00 -3.99
CA ALA A 726 11.07 14.63 -4.42
C ALA A 726 10.20 13.82 -3.45
N GLY A 727 9.92 14.36 -2.26
CA GLY A 727 9.09 13.68 -1.27
C GLY A 727 9.05 14.36 0.09
N LYS A 728 8.05 14.00 0.90
CA LYS A 728 7.93 14.43 2.30
C LYS A 728 8.62 13.40 3.20
N THR A 729 9.21 13.88 4.29
CA THR A 729 9.74 13.00 5.35
C THR A 729 8.77 12.95 6.52
N GLU A 730 8.92 11.93 7.36
CA GLU A 730 8.23 11.78 8.64
C GLU A 730 8.58 12.88 9.68
N PHE A 731 9.61 13.71 9.43
CA PHE A 731 10.03 14.77 10.34
C PHE A 731 9.31 16.09 10.07
N MET A 732 8.53 16.55 11.06
CA MET A 732 8.04 17.93 11.12
C MET A 732 9.11 18.85 11.72
N ARG A 733 9.28 20.05 11.18
CA ARG A 733 9.95 21.15 11.89
C ARG A 733 8.91 21.93 12.67
N GLU A 734 8.99 21.83 13.98
CA GLU A 734 8.29 22.70 14.92
C GLU A 734 9.29 23.75 15.41
N LEU A 735 8.97 25.03 15.18
CA LEU A 735 9.85 26.16 15.50
C LEU A 735 9.17 27.09 16.49
N SER A 736 9.88 27.33 17.59
CA SER A 736 9.47 28.18 18.70
C SER A 736 10.38 29.41 18.79
N MET A 737 9.93 30.42 19.53
CA MET A 737 10.86 31.41 20.07
C MET A 737 11.60 30.77 21.25
N ALA A 738 12.92 30.94 21.30
CA ALA A 738 13.75 30.43 22.38
C ALA A 738 14.27 31.59 23.23
N VAL A 739 13.75 31.70 24.45
CA VAL A 739 14.04 32.79 25.38
C VAL A 739 15.11 32.33 26.37
N ARG A 740 16.01 33.23 26.78
CA ARG A 740 17.01 32.95 27.83
C ARG A 740 16.38 32.33 29.09
N ASN A 741 16.90 31.18 29.54
CA ASN A 741 16.20 30.38 30.57
C ASN A 741 16.19 30.97 32.00
N ASP A 742 17.01 31.99 32.23
CA ASP A 742 17.16 32.77 33.46
C ASP A 742 16.19 33.97 33.55
N ASP A 743 15.38 34.20 32.52
CA ASP A 743 14.35 35.26 32.49
C ASP A 743 12.93 34.66 32.33
N PRO A 744 12.35 34.08 33.40
CA PRO A 744 11.05 33.42 33.33
C PRO A 744 9.88 34.39 33.07
N LEU A 745 10.04 35.69 33.36
CA LEU A 745 9.02 36.70 33.07
C LEU A 745 9.00 37.05 31.58
N LEU A 746 10.18 37.23 30.94
CA LEU A 746 10.26 37.40 29.49
C LEU A 746 9.70 36.19 28.75
N PHE A 747 10.03 34.98 29.24
CA PHE A 747 9.47 33.75 28.69
C PHE A 747 7.93 33.73 28.77
N SER A 748 7.35 34.07 29.92
CA SER A 748 5.89 34.06 30.12
C SER A 748 5.17 35.04 29.19
N VAL A 749 5.67 36.27 29.05
CA VAL A 749 5.01 37.28 28.19
C VAL A 749 5.13 36.94 26.70
N ILE A 750 6.28 36.41 26.26
CA ILE A 750 6.47 36.00 24.86
C ILE A 750 5.63 34.75 24.56
N ASP A 751 5.60 33.73 25.43
CA ASP A 751 4.78 32.52 25.20
C ASP A 751 3.28 32.86 25.11
N LYS A 752 2.78 33.77 25.96
CA LYS A 752 1.41 34.29 25.85
C LYS A 752 1.15 35.02 24.53
N ALA A 753 2.03 35.92 24.12
CA ALA A 753 1.86 36.70 22.89
C ALA A 753 1.98 35.83 21.62
N VAL A 754 2.86 34.82 21.64
CA VAL A 754 3.03 33.81 20.59
C VAL A 754 1.81 32.89 20.50
N ARG A 755 1.26 32.41 21.64
CA ARG A 755 0.01 31.63 21.66
C ARG A 755 -1.18 32.41 21.11
N ALA A 756 -1.24 33.71 21.39
CA ALA A 756 -2.30 34.58 20.87
C ALA A 756 -2.19 34.87 19.35
N ILE A 757 -1.17 34.39 18.63
CA ILE A 757 -1.08 34.58 17.17
C ILE A 757 -2.20 33.76 16.50
N THR A 758 -3.16 34.46 15.91
CA THR A 758 -4.33 33.82 15.28
C THR A 758 -3.94 33.05 14.02
N VAL A 759 -4.80 32.12 13.64
CA VAL A 759 -4.63 31.35 12.40
C VAL A 759 -4.70 32.28 11.16
N GLU A 760 -5.50 33.37 11.19
CA GLU A 760 -5.51 34.38 10.12
C GLU A 760 -4.20 35.15 10.01
N GLU A 761 -3.66 35.68 11.10
CA GLU A 761 -2.41 36.45 11.08
C GLU A 761 -1.24 35.60 10.56
N ARG A 762 -1.12 34.37 11.08
CA ARG A 762 -0.12 33.40 10.60
C ARG A 762 -0.32 33.07 9.13
N GLN A 763 -1.56 32.85 8.67
CA GLN A 763 -1.82 32.55 7.26
C GLN A 763 -1.56 33.77 6.35
N LYS A 764 -1.81 35.00 6.81
CA LYS A 764 -1.48 36.24 6.10
C LYS A 764 0.03 36.37 5.89
N ILE A 765 0.82 36.10 6.93
CA ILE A 765 2.29 36.08 6.87
C ILE A 765 2.77 34.97 5.93
N TYR A 766 2.27 33.74 6.07
CA TYR A 766 2.64 32.63 5.18
C TYR A 766 2.32 32.92 3.71
N THR A 767 1.12 33.44 3.40
CA THR A 767 0.70 33.71 2.02
C THR A 767 1.52 34.82 1.36
N LYS A 768 2.08 35.76 2.15
CA LYS A 768 2.98 36.82 1.67
C LYS A 768 4.34 36.27 1.21
N TRP A 769 4.87 35.27 1.91
CA TRP A 769 6.24 34.77 1.70
C TRP A 769 6.32 33.43 0.94
N ILE A 770 5.25 32.65 0.97
CA ILE A 770 5.19 31.27 0.48
C ILE A 770 4.20 31.18 -0.67
N SER A 771 4.62 31.68 -1.85
CA SER A 771 4.00 31.31 -3.12
C SER A 771 4.55 29.96 -3.56
N VAL A 772 3.71 28.92 -3.55
CA VAL A 772 4.01 27.63 -4.15
C VAL A 772 3.08 27.45 -5.33
N GLU A 773 3.58 27.69 -6.54
CA GLU A 773 2.98 27.07 -7.73
C GLU A 773 3.30 25.58 -7.66
N TYR A 774 2.36 24.81 -7.11
CA TYR A 774 2.47 23.37 -7.09
C TYR A 774 2.10 22.86 -8.49
N VAL A 775 3.06 22.27 -9.21
CA VAL A 775 2.74 21.46 -10.39
C VAL A 775 2.17 20.13 -9.92
N SER A 776 0.98 20.17 -9.33
CA SER A 776 0.19 19.01 -8.90
C SER A 776 -0.96 18.77 -9.86
N GLY A 777 -0.91 17.63 -10.53
CA GLY A 777 -1.95 17.19 -11.43
C GLY A 777 -1.37 16.23 -12.45
N ILE A 778 -1.60 14.93 -12.26
CA ILE A 778 -1.51 14.00 -13.38
C ILE A 778 -2.54 14.48 -14.39
N ASN A 779 -2.07 14.92 -15.56
CA ASN A 779 -2.94 15.52 -16.55
C ASN A 779 -3.85 14.43 -17.17
N TYR A 780 -5.04 14.25 -16.61
CA TYR A 780 -6.01 13.25 -17.07
C TYR A 780 -6.46 13.48 -18.52
N LEU A 781 -6.34 14.71 -19.07
CA LEU A 781 -6.54 14.97 -20.49
C LEU A 781 -5.39 14.41 -21.35
N LEU A 782 -4.15 14.43 -20.85
CA LEU A 782 -3.01 13.76 -21.49
C LEU A 782 -3.14 12.24 -21.40
N ILE A 783 -3.54 11.69 -20.25
CA ILE A 783 -3.87 10.27 -20.13
C ILE A 783 -4.99 9.90 -21.10
N GLY A 784 -6.07 10.66 -21.16
CA GLY A 784 -7.18 10.46 -22.11
C GLY A 784 -6.72 10.50 -23.57
N LYS A 785 -5.80 11.40 -23.93
CA LYS A 785 -5.17 11.44 -25.27
C LYS A 785 -4.33 10.19 -25.56
N ILE A 786 -3.54 9.71 -24.59
CA ILE A 786 -2.75 8.49 -24.73
C ILE A 786 -3.67 7.26 -24.84
N LEU A 787 -4.70 7.17 -24.00
CA LEU A 787 -5.69 6.09 -24.01
C LEU A 787 -6.47 6.07 -25.33
N LEU A 788 -6.86 7.24 -25.85
CA LEU A 788 -7.47 7.38 -27.18
C LEU A 788 -6.50 6.97 -28.29
N ALA A 789 -5.23 7.38 -28.24
CA ALA A 789 -4.23 6.96 -29.22
C ALA A 789 -4.01 5.43 -29.20
N VAL A 790 -3.92 4.82 -28.02
CA VAL A 790 -3.84 3.37 -27.85
C VAL A 790 -5.11 2.68 -28.39
N LEU A 791 -6.30 3.19 -28.08
CA LEU A 791 -7.57 2.65 -28.60
C LEU A 791 -7.70 2.80 -30.13
N LEU A 792 -7.20 3.89 -30.71
CA LEU A 792 -7.16 4.08 -32.17
C LEU A 792 -6.17 3.12 -32.83
N VAL A 793 -4.99 2.89 -32.24
CA VAL A 793 -4.03 1.88 -32.71
C VAL A 793 -4.61 0.48 -32.58
N LEU A 794 -5.21 0.13 -31.44
CA LEU A 794 -5.85 -1.16 -31.22
C LEU A 794 -7.03 -1.38 -32.18
N GLY A 795 -7.85 -0.35 -32.39
CA GLY A 795 -8.95 -0.34 -33.35
C GLY A 795 -8.47 -0.49 -34.80
N PHE A 796 -7.36 0.15 -35.17
CA PHE A 796 -6.70 -0.04 -36.47
C PHE A 796 -6.18 -1.47 -36.63
N PHE A 797 -5.50 -2.05 -35.63
CA PHE A 797 -5.06 -3.44 -35.65
C PHE A 797 -6.23 -4.43 -35.74
N ILE A 798 -7.31 -4.21 -34.98
CA ILE A 798 -8.53 -5.03 -35.05
C ILE A 798 -9.20 -4.89 -36.43
N TYR A 799 -9.25 -3.68 -37.00
CA TYR A 799 -9.76 -3.44 -38.35
C TYR A 799 -8.93 -4.14 -39.41
N GLN A 800 -7.60 -4.02 -39.36
CA GLN A 800 -6.70 -4.70 -40.31
C GLN A 800 -6.77 -6.23 -40.15
N ASN A 801 -6.85 -6.77 -38.93
CA ASN A 801 -7.06 -8.20 -38.70
C ASN A 801 -8.43 -8.67 -39.24
N ARG A 802 -9.52 -7.91 -39.03
CA ARG A 802 -10.84 -8.23 -39.61
C ARG A 802 -10.88 -8.09 -41.13
N ARG A 803 -10.11 -7.17 -41.71
CA ARG A 803 -9.95 -7.00 -43.16
C ARG A 803 -9.15 -8.17 -43.75
N LEU A 804 -8.01 -8.50 -43.15
CA LEU A 804 -7.16 -9.63 -43.53
C LEU A 804 -7.89 -10.97 -43.38
N ALA A 805 -8.68 -11.15 -42.31
CA ALA A 805 -9.50 -12.35 -42.11
C ALA A 805 -10.63 -12.50 -43.14
N ARG A 806 -11.17 -11.39 -43.70
CA ARG A 806 -12.10 -11.44 -44.83
C ARG A 806 -11.38 -11.83 -46.12
N PHE A 807 -10.29 -11.13 -46.43
CA PHE A 807 -9.48 -11.40 -47.62
C PHE A 807 -8.94 -12.84 -47.66
N ASN A 808 -8.53 -13.38 -46.51
CA ASN A 808 -8.09 -14.78 -46.37
C ASN A 808 -9.22 -15.80 -46.57
N ARG A 809 -10.49 -15.43 -46.36
CA ARG A 809 -11.64 -16.29 -46.70
C ARG A 809 -11.94 -16.24 -48.18
N GLU A 810 -11.96 -15.05 -48.77
CA GLU A 810 -12.17 -14.83 -50.21
C GLU A 810 -11.10 -15.54 -51.06
N ILE A 811 -9.82 -15.49 -50.64
CA ILE A 811 -8.73 -16.23 -51.29
C ILE A 811 -8.92 -17.76 -51.16
N ARG A 812 -9.39 -18.26 -50.00
CA ARG A 812 -9.63 -19.71 -49.82
C ARG A 812 -10.74 -20.20 -50.75
N THR A 813 -11.88 -19.51 -50.79
CA THR A 813 -12.98 -19.87 -51.70
C THR A 813 -12.58 -19.78 -53.17
N ALA A 814 -11.80 -18.76 -53.55
CA ALA A 814 -11.30 -18.64 -54.93
C ALA A 814 -10.30 -19.77 -55.30
N ASN A 815 -9.45 -20.20 -54.36
CA ASN A 815 -8.53 -21.31 -54.57
C ASN A 815 -9.26 -22.67 -54.66
N GLU A 816 -10.29 -22.88 -53.84
CA GLU A 816 -11.15 -24.07 -53.88
C GLU A 816 -11.91 -24.16 -55.21
N GLU A 817 -12.49 -23.05 -55.69
CA GLU A 817 -13.12 -22.98 -57.03
C GLU A 817 -12.12 -23.24 -58.17
N ALA A 818 -10.90 -22.70 -58.07
CA ALA A 818 -9.86 -22.89 -59.09
C ALA A 818 -9.40 -24.35 -59.16
N ALA A 819 -9.23 -25.01 -58.01
CA ALA A 819 -8.88 -26.43 -57.94
C ALA A 819 -9.97 -27.31 -58.59
N LEU A 820 -11.24 -27.06 -58.29
CA LEU A 820 -12.37 -27.80 -58.86
C LEU A 820 -12.46 -27.63 -60.38
N LYS A 821 -12.29 -26.39 -60.88
CA LYS A 821 -12.26 -26.11 -62.34
C LYS A 821 -11.10 -26.81 -63.04
N HIS A 822 -9.92 -26.88 -62.40
CA HIS A 822 -8.77 -27.57 -62.97
C HIS A 822 -9.00 -29.09 -63.10
N GLN A 823 -9.59 -29.72 -62.07
CA GLN A 823 -9.93 -31.15 -62.10
C GLN A 823 -10.92 -31.48 -63.22
N LEU A 824 -12.00 -30.70 -63.36
CA LEU A 824 -13.00 -30.87 -64.43
C LEU A 824 -12.38 -30.71 -65.84
N LEU A 825 -11.41 -29.79 -65.99
CA LEU A 825 -10.76 -29.53 -67.26
C LEU A 825 -9.88 -30.72 -67.69
N LEU A 826 -9.15 -31.34 -66.76
CA LEU A 826 -8.37 -32.57 -67.03
C LEU A 826 -9.26 -33.75 -67.45
N GLU A 827 -10.42 -33.92 -66.81
CA GLU A 827 -11.40 -34.94 -67.16
C GLU A 827 -11.95 -34.73 -68.59
N LYS A 828 -12.29 -33.48 -68.93
CA LYS A 828 -12.77 -33.14 -70.28
C LYS A 828 -11.69 -33.24 -71.36
N THR A 829 -10.43 -32.95 -71.06
CA THR A 829 -9.32 -33.19 -72.01
C THR A 829 -9.20 -34.68 -72.34
N ARG A 830 -9.30 -35.56 -71.34
CA ARG A 830 -9.21 -37.01 -71.54
C ARG A 830 -10.36 -37.57 -72.38
N GLU A 831 -11.60 -37.16 -72.12
CA GLU A 831 -12.75 -37.55 -72.96
C GLU A 831 -12.56 -37.17 -74.44
N LEU A 832 -11.99 -35.99 -74.71
CA LEU A 832 -11.73 -35.51 -76.07
C LEU A 832 -10.62 -36.30 -76.77
N GLU A 833 -9.59 -36.72 -76.06
CA GLU A 833 -8.51 -37.56 -76.60
C GLU A 833 -9.05 -38.94 -77.04
N GLU A 834 -9.82 -39.62 -76.18
CA GLU A 834 -10.38 -40.95 -76.47
C GLU A 834 -11.35 -40.92 -77.68
N LEU A 835 -12.14 -39.84 -77.82
CA LEU A 835 -13.02 -39.58 -78.97
C LEU A 835 -12.29 -39.23 -80.28
N SER A 836 -11.02 -38.81 -80.21
CA SER A 836 -10.22 -38.36 -81.36
C SER A 836 -9.39 -39.49 -82.00
N ILE A 837 -9.08 -40.56 -81.26
CA ILE A 837 -8.16 -41.63 -81.69
C ILE A 837 -8.84 -42.96 -82.10
N THR A 838 -10.16 -43.06 -81.97
CA THR A 838 -10.93 -44.30 -82.16
C THR A 838 -11.88 -44.16 -83.36
N ASP A 839 -12.08 -45.23 -84.16
CA ASP A 839 -13.13 -45.27 -85.18
C ASP A 839 -14.51 -45.41 -84.54
N ARG A 840 -15.42 -44.49 -84.86
CA ARG A 840 -16.73 -44.40 -84.20
C ARG A 840 -17.63 -45.61 -84.45
N LEU A 841 -17.49 -46.27 -85.60
CA LEU A 841 -18.27 -47.46 -85.93
C LEU A 841 -17.65 -48.71 -85.28
N THR A 842 -16.38 -48.98 -85.58
CA THR A 842 -15.75 -50.28 -85.30
C THR A 842 -15.06 -50.38 -83.93
N GLN A 843 -14.89 -49.27 -83.20
CA GLN A 843 -14.30 -49.23 -81.85
C GLN A 843 -12.89 -49.84 -81.76
N VAL A 844 -12.17 -49.85 -82.88
CA VAL A 844 -10.72 -50.01 -82.98
C VAL A 844 -10.08 -48.64 -83.26
N TYR A 845 -8.75 -48.54 -83.28
CA TYR A 845 -8.11 -47.26 -83.54
C TYR A 845 -8.45 -46.71 -84.93
N ASN A 846 -8.50 -45.39 -85.06
CA ASN A 846 -8.63 -44.77 -86.38
C ASN A 846 -7.26 -44.58 -87.03
N ARG A 847 -7.26 -44.19 -88.30
CA ARG A 847 -6.06 -43.93 -89.08
C ARG A 847 -5.07 -42.96 -88.41
N ILE A 848 -5.54 -41.88 -87.77
CA ILE A 848 -4.66 -40.89 -87.10
C ILE A 848 -3.83 -41.57 -86.00
N LYS A 849 -4.47 -42.45 -85.21
CA LYS A 849 -3.78 -43.19 -84.15
C LYS A 849 -2.87 -44.29 -84.70
N LEU A 850 -3.23 -44.90 -85.82
CA LEU A 850 -2.34 -45.83 -86.51
C LEU A 850 -1.08 -45.13 -87.01
N GLU A 851 -1.19 -43.99 -87.71
CA GLU A 851 -0.04 -43.18 -88.17
C GLU A 851 0.86 -42.77 -86.98
N GLU A 852 0.27 -42.39 -85.83
CA GLU A 852 1.02 -42.10 -84.60
C GLU A 852 1.84 -43.30 -84.08
N VAL A 853 1.22 -44.48 -84.00
CA VAL A 853 1.87 -45.72 -83.52
C VAL A 853 2.89 -46.25 -84.53
N PHE A 854 2.61 -46.13 -85.83
CA PHE A 854 3.52 -46.50 -86.91
C PHE A 854 4.83 -45.70 -86.81
N GLY A 855 4.71 -44.38 -86.65
CA GLY A 855 5.89 -43.52 -86.42
C GLY A 855 6.63 -43.84 -85.11
N GLN A 856 5.96 -44.38 -84.09
CA GLN A 856 6.61 -44.85 -82.86
C GLN A 856 7.42 -46.14 -83.10
N GLU A 857 6.84 -47.11 -83.81
CA GLU A 857 7.51 -48.39 -84.08
C GLU A 857 8.68 -48.24 -85.08
N ILE A 858 8.61 -47.33 -86.07
CA ILE A 858 9.79 -46.97 -86.89
C ILE A 858 10.93 -46.45 -85.99
N ARG A 859 10.66 -45.47 -85.11
CA ARG A 859 11.69 -44.93 -84.19
C ARG A 859 12.22 -45.97 -83.21
N ARG A 860 11.42 -47.00 -82.88
CA ARG A 860 11.81 -48.12 -82.02
C ARG A 860 12.72 -49.09 -82.79
N ALA A 861 12.38 -49.40 -84.03
CA ALA A 861 13.19 -50.21 -84.94
C ALA A 861 14.56 -49.57 -85.19
N GLU A 862 14.60 -48.30 -85.61
CA GLU A 862 15.82 -47.52 -85.83
C GLU A 862 16.73 -47.45 -84.58
N ARG A 863 16.14 -47.33 -83.39
CA ARG A 863 16.89 -47.16 -82.13
C ARG A 863 17.44 -48.47 -81.57
N TYR A 864 16.71 -49.57 -81.71
CA TYR A 864 17.00 -50.82 -81.01
C TYR A 864 17.31 -52.01 -81.94
N GLY A 865 17.26 -51.82 -83.26
CA GLY A 865 17.47 -52.89 -84.25
C GLY A 865 16.35 -53.94 -84.26
N LEU A 866 15.14 -53.57 -83.82
CA LEU A 866 14.00 -54.47 -83.72
C LEU A 866 13.22 -54.50 -85.04
N SER A 867 12.87 -55.70 -85.52
CA SER A 867 11.98 -55.87 -86.67
C SER A 867 10.52 -55.68 -86.25
N PHE A 868 9.71 -55.02 -87.08
CA PHE A 868 8.26 -55.05 -86.97
C PHE A 868 7.65 -55.29 -88.35
N SER A 869 6.41 -55.74 -88.37
CA SER A 869 5.67 -55.99 -89.61
C SER A 869 4.32 -55.29 -89.60
N VAL A 870 3.81 -55.03 -90.79
CA VAL A 870 2.46 -54.49 -91.00
C VAL A 870 1.65 -55.45 -91.85
N ILE A 871 0.37 -55.55 -91.52
CA ILE A 871 -0.63 -56.33 -92.24
C ILE A 871 -1.73 -55.35 -92.63
N MET A 872 -2.01 -55.23 -93.92
CA MET A 872 -3.17 -54.47 -94.42
C MET A 872 -4.15 -55.45 -95.06
N LEU A 873 -5.43 -55.30 -94.75
CA LEU A 873 -6.47 -56.21 -95.19
C LEU A 873 -7.70 -55.45 -95.68
N ASP A 874 -8.42 -56.07 -96.61
CA ASP A 874 -9.61 -55.52 -97.25
C ASP A 874 -10.64 -56.63 -97.46
N ILE A 875 -11.88 -56.32 -97.12
CA ILE A 875 -12.99 -57.29 -97.13
C ILE A 875 -13.41 -57.57 -98.59
N ASP A 876 -13.24 -58.83 -99.01
CA ASP A 876 -13.45 -59.24 -100.39
C ASP A 876 -14.90 -59.03 -100.84
N GLY A 877 -15.11 -58.02 -101.70
CA GLY A 877 -16.43 -57.76 -102.27
C GLY A 877 -17.40 -57.03 -101.32
N PHE A 878 -16.90 -56.30 -100.31
CA PHE A 878 -17.74 -55.55 -99.37
C PHE A 878 -18.70 -54.55 -100.03
N LYS A 879 -18.35 -53.99 -101.20
CA LYS A 879 -19.32 -53.23 -102.01
C LYS A 879 -20.57 -54.05 -102.37
N GLN A 880 -20.42 -55.32 -102.76
CA GLN A 880 -21.55 -56.20 -103.09
C GLN A 880 -22.41 -56.48 -101.85
N VAL A 881 -21.78 -56.62 -100.68
CA VAL A 881 -22.49 -56.72 -99.39
C VAL A 881 -23.37 -55.49 -99.13
N ASN A 882 -22.86 -54.28 -99.39
CA ASN A 882 -23.65 -53.04 -99.26
C ASN A 882 -24.75 -52.94 -100.33
N ASP A 883 -24.45 -53.29 -101.58
CA ASP A 883 -25.38 -53.20 -102.71
C ASP A 883 -26.55 -54.21 -102.57
N GLU A 884 -26.32 -55.38 -101.96
CA GLU A 884 -27.31 -56.46 -101.80
C GLU A 884 -28.05 -56.42 -100.45
N TYR A 885 -27.36 -56.13 -99.34
CA TYR A 885 -27.91 -56.19 -97.97
C TYR A 885 -28.06 -54.82 -97.29
N GLY A 886 -27.64 -53.74 -97.96
CA GLY A 886 -27.73 -52.36 -97.49
C GLY A 886 -26.63 -51.95 -96.49
N HIS A 887 -26.30 -50.66 -96.47
CA HIS A 887 -25.29 -50.09 -95.58
C HIS A 887 -25.43 -50.45 -94.08
N PRO A 888 -26.63 -50.50 -93.47
CA PRO A 888 -26.76 -50.91 -92.06
C PRO A 888 -26.36 -52.37 -91.78
N THR A 889 -26.32 -53.23 -92.81
CA THR A 889 -25.79 -54.59 -92.71
C THR A 889 -24.28 -54.58 -92.91
N GLY A 890 -23.77 -53.82 -93.89
CA GLY A 890 -22.33 -53.57 -94.07
C GLY A 890 -21.65 -52.99 -92.82
N ASP A 891 -22.32 -52.07 -92.13
CA ASP A 891 -21.85 -51.49 -90.86
C ASP A 891 -21.68 -52.55 -89.76
N LYS A 892 -22.65 -53.48 -89.63
CA LYS A 892 -22.55 -54.61 -88.68
C LYS A 892 -21.43 -55.56 -89.06
N VAL A 893 -21.22 -55.78 -90.36
CA VAL A 893 -20.10 -56.59 -90.87
C VAL A 893 -18.77 -55.95 -90.52
N LEU A 894 -18.60 -54.63 -90.68
CA LEU A 894 -17.37 -53.92 -90.30
C LEU A 894 -17.07 -54.03 -88.80
N VAL A 895 -18.10 -53.88 -87.95
CA VAL A 895 -17.97 -54.09 -86.49
C VAL A 895 -17.54 -55.52 -86.19
N GLU A 896 -18.16 -56.51 -86.84
CA GLU A 896 -17.88 -57.91 -86.57
C GLU A 896 -16.51 -58.36 -87.12
N VAL A 897 -16.10 -57.86 -88.28
CA VAL A 897 -14.73 -58.02 -88.79
C VAL A 897 -13.73 -57.42 -87.81
N ALA A 898 -13.97 -56.22 -87.28
CA ALA A 898 -13.11 -55.62 -86.26
C ALA A 898 -13.00 -56.49 -84.99
N ASN A 899 -14.10 -57.12 -84.54
CA ASN A 899 -14.09 -58.05 -83.41
C ASN A 899 -13.29 -59.34 -83.70
N VAL A 900 -13.46 -59.93 -84.89
CA VAL A 900 -12.72 -61.13 -85.33
C VAL A 900 -11.21 -60.85 -85.41
N LEU A 901 -10.83 -59.69 -85.95
CA LEU A 901 -9.44 -59.25 -86.01
C LEU A 901 -8.87 -58.98 -84.61
N LYS A 902 -9.58 -58.21 -83.78
CA LYS A 902 -9.16 -57.83 -82.42
C LYS A 902 -8.98 -59.03 -81.48
N SER A 903 -9.75 -60.10 -81.69
CA SER A 903 -9.62 -61.38 -80.95
C SER A 903 -8.62 -62.36 -81.58
N GLY A 904 -8.06 -62.03 -82.75
CA GLY A 904 -7.03 -62.82 -83.43
C GLY A 904 -5.59 -62.31 -83.25
N ILE A 905 -5.41 -61.09 -82.75
CA ILE A 905 -4.11 -60.45 -82.53
C ILE A 905 -3.70 -60.42 -81.05
N ARG A 906 -2.45 -60.04 -80.77
CA ARG A 906 -1.91 -59.86 -79.41
C ARG A 906 -2.30 -58.49 -78.84
N VAL A 907 -2.22 -58.35 -77.52
CA VAL A 907 -2.40 -57.05 -76.82
C VAL A 907 -1.34 -56.01 -77.22
N THR A 908 -0.18 -56.46 -77.72
CA THR A 908 0.89 -55.61 -78.26
C THR A 908 0.65 -55.14 -79.69
N ASP A 909 -0.24 -55.80 -80.42
CA ASP A 909 -0.48 -55.52 -81.83
C ASP A 909 -1.55 -54.42 -81.94
N THR A 910 -1.33 -53.45 -82.82
CA THR A 910 -2.20 -52.28 -82.94
C THR A 910 -3.08 -52.42 -84.17
N LEU A 911 -4.35 -52.79 -83.95
CA LEU A 911 -5.40 -52.81 -84.97
C LEU A 911 -6.12 -51.47 -85.04
N GLY A 912 -6.34 -51.00 -86.26
CA GLY A 912 -7.25 -49.92 -86.55
C GLY A 912 -7.86 -50.00 -87.94
N ARG A 913 -8.83 -49.14 -88.18
CA ARG A 913 -9.50 -48.99 -89.47
C ARG A 913 -8.79 -47.91 -90.28
N TRP A 914 -8.30 -48.29 -91.46
CA TRP A 914 -7.49 -47.45 -92.34
C TRP A 914 -8.35 -46.70 -93.36
N GLY A 915 -9.41 -47.36 -93.83
CA GLY A 915 -10.30 -46.87 -94.89
C GLY A 915 -11.73 -47.41 -94.75
N GLY A 916 -12.49 -47.40 -95.86
CA GLY A 916 -13.90 -47.77 -95.88
C GLY A 916 -14.14 -49.22 -95.43
N GLU A 917 -13.48 -50.15 -96.11
CA GLU A 917 -13.52 -51.61 -95.84
C GLU A 917 -12.13 -52.18 -95.49
N GLU A 918 -11.18 -51.28 -95.21
CA GLU A 918 -9.76 -51.57 -95.02
C GLU A 918 -9.35 -51.46 -93.54
N PHE A 919 -8.63 -52.47 -93.04
CA PHE A 919 -8.03 -52.47 -91.71
C PHE A 919 -6.51 -52.64 -91.80
N PHE A 920 -5.81 -52.10 -90.80
CA PHE A 920 -4.37 -52.11 -90.71
C PHE A 920 -3.95 -52.60 -89.32
N ILE A 921 -2.94 -53.45 -89.29
CA ILE A 921 -2.40 -54.06 -88.07
C ILE A 921 -0.90 -53.84 -88.05
N ILE A 922 -0.42 -53.12 -87.05
CA ILE A 922 1.01 -52.98 -86.75
C ILE A 922 1.36 -54.07 -85.75
N CYS A 923 2.36 -54.89 -86.08
CA CYS A 923 2.81 -56.05 -85.30
C CYS A 923 4.26 -55.80 -84.83
N PRO A 924 4.46 -55.21 -83.63
CA PRO A 924 5.78 -55.03 -83.04
C PRO A 924 6.54 -56.37 -82.90
N GLU A 925 7.86 -56.33 -83.01
CA GLU A 925 8.75 -57.48 -82.75
C GLU A 925 8.34 -58.77 -83.50
N THR A 926 7.78 -58.60 -84.70
CA THR A 926 7.25 -59.66 -85.55
C THR A 926 7.92 -59.63 -86.93
N ASP A 927 8.48 -60.77 -87.33
CA ASP A 927 9.20 -60.95 -88.59
C ASP A 927 8.28 -61.38 -89.75
N ARG A 928 8.89 -61.63 -90.93
CA ARG A 928 8.16 -61.99 -92.17
C ARG A 928 7.25 -63.20 -92.00
N GLU A 929 7.78 -64.24 -91.36
CA GLU A 929 7.07 -65.51 -91.18
C GLU A 929 5.98 -65.36 -90.12
N GLY A 930 6.30 -64.75 -88.96
CA GLY A 930 5.32 -64.50 -87.91
C GLY A 930 4.14 -63.64 -88.37
N ALA A 931 4.40 -62.61 -89.19
CA ALA A 931 3.35 -61.75 -89.74
C ALA A 931 2.52 -62.47 -90.82
N PHE A 932 3.14 -63.31 -91.65
CA PHE A 932 2.43 -64.15 -92.61
C PHE A 932 1.53 -65.19 -91.92
N GLN A 933 2.04 -65.86 -90.88
CA GLN A 933 1.26 -66.83 -90.09
C GLN A 933 0.09 -66.15 -89.35
N LEU A 934 0.30 -64.94 -88.81
CA LEU A 934 -0.77 -64.15 -88.22
C LEU A 934 -1.82 -63.77 -89.26
N ALA A 935 -1.42 -63.23 -90.41
CA ALA A 935 -2.34 -62.90 -91.50
C ALA A 935 -3.10 -64.14 -92.02
N GLN A 936 -2.45 -65.30 -92.11
CA GLN A 936 -3.10 -66.56 -92.50
C GLN A 936 -4.12 -67.00 -91.46
N SER A 937 -3.79 -66.95 -90.16
CA SER A 937 -4.74 -67.29 -89.10
C SER A 937 -5.95 -66.34 -89.07
N LEU A 938 -5.72 -65.03 -89.29
CA LEU A 938 -6.80 -64.04 -89.41
C LEU A 938 -7.68 -64.30 -90.64
N ARG A 939 -7.08 -64.57 -91.79
CA ARG A 939 -7.79 -64.97 -93.03
C ARG A 939 -8.63 -66.22 -92.82
N GLU A 940 -8.07 -67.25 -92.19
CA GLU A 940 -8.79 -68.49 -91.89
C GLU A 940 -9.98 -68.23 -90.98
N ARG A 941 -9.76 -67.54 -89.84
CA ARG A 941 -10.82 -67.13 -88.92
C ARG A 941 -11.93 -66.37 -89.64
N MET A 942 -11.60 -65.37 -90.46
CA MET A 942 -12.60 -64.66 -91.25
C MET A 942 -13.34 -65.59 -92.22
N SER A 943 -12.64 -66.48 -92.93
CA SER A 943 -13.26 -67.37 -93.92
C SER A 943 -14.19 -68.45 -93.35
N ILE A 944 -14.11 -68.73 -92.05
CA ILE A 944 -14.98 -69.68 -91.32
C ILE A 944 -15.97 -69.00 -90.35
N HIS A 945 -15.89 -67.67 -90.18
CA HIS A 945 -16.76 -66.93 -89.26
C HIS A 945 -18.14 -66.71 -89.88
N THR A 946 -19.18 -66.97 -89.10
CA THR A 946 -20.57 -66.74 -89.55
C THR A 946 -20.94 -65.27 -89.37
N PHE A 947 -20.83 -64.49 -90.44
CA PHE A 947 -21.25 -63.08 -90.42
C PHE A 947 -22.78 -62.95 -90.43
N PRO A 948 -23.39 -62.09 -89.59
CA PRO A 948 -24.84 -61.96 -89.52
C PRO A 948 -25.49 -61.58 -90.86
N GLY A 949 -26.19 -62.54 -91.47
CA GLY A 949 -26.92 -62.36 -92.73
C GLY A 949 -26.12 -62.57 -94.01
N ILE A 950 -24.88 -63.10 -93.93
CA ILE A 950 -24.02 -63.33 -95.11
C ILE A 950 -23.50 -64.78 -95.07
N GLU A 951 -23.78 -65.56 -96.11
CA GLU A 951 -23.40 -66.98 -96.16
C GLU A 951 -21.88 -67.21 -96.17
N ARG A 952 -21.13 -66.33 -96.84
CA ARG A 952 -19.66 -66.41 -96.91
C ARG A 952 -19.03 -65.04 -97.17
N LEU A 953 -18.12 -64.63 -96.30
CA LEU A 953 -17.29 -63.44 -96.45
C LEU A 953 -15.82 -63.85 -96.32
N THR A 954 -14.94 -63.23 -97.10
CA THR A 954 -13.50 -63.43 -97.02
C THR A 954 -12.79 -62.08 -97.02
N ALA A 955 -11.47 -62.08 -96.78
CA ALA A 955 -10.65 -60.90 -96.95
C ALA A 955 -9.34 -61.27 -97.63
N SER A 956 -8.82 -60.31 -98.39
CA SER A 956 -7.47 -60.37 -98.93
C SER A 956 -6.53 -59.65 -97.96
N PHE A 957 -5.29 -60.13 -97.83
CA PHE A 957 -4.29 -59.60 -96.91
C PHE A 957 -2.97 -59.36 -97.64
N GLY A 958 -2.41 -58.16 -97.46
CA GLY A 958 -1.02 -57.85 -97.77
C GLY A 958 -0.18 -57.86 -96.49
N VAL A 959 1.05 -58.37 -96.57
CA VAL A 959 2.02 -58.37 -95.46
C VAL A 959 3.33 -57.73 -95.91
N ALA A 960 3.87 -56.79 -95.13
CA ALA A 960 5.21 -56.25 -95.35
C ALA A 960 5.98 -56.12 -94.03
N VAL A 961 7.25 -56.48 -94.05
CA VAL A 961 8.19 -56.28 -92.93
C VAL A 961 8.88 -54.95 -93.12
N TYR A 962 9.06 -54.18 -92.05
CA TYR A 962 9.87 -52.96 -92.07
C TYR A 962 11.30 -53.24 -92.53
N LEU A 963 11.82 -52.39 -93.41
CA LEU A 963 13.21 -52.42 -93.85
C LEU A 963 13.99 -51.24 -93.24
N GLU A 964 15.25 -51.46 -92.88
CA GLU A 964 16.08 -50.42 -92.26
C GLU A 964 16.20 -49.18 -93.16
N GLY A 965 15.87 -48.01 -92.61
CA GLY A 965 15.88 -46.74 -93.36
C GLY A 965 14.66 -46.51 -94.25
N GLU A 966 13.67 -47.41 -94.26
CA GLU A 966 12.40 -47.22 -94.93
C GLU A 966 11.53 -46.18 -94.20
N ARG A 967 10.74 -45.41 -94.96
CA ARG A 967 9.76 -44.47 -94.41
C ARG A 967 8.37 -45.08 -94.40
N GLU A 968 7.53 -44.62 -93.49
CA GLU A 968 6.13 -45.04 -93.33
C GLU A 968 5.36 -45.18 -94.65
N HIS A 969 5.36 -44.14 -95.49
CA HIS A 969 4.71 -44.14 -96.81
C HIS A 969 5.26 -45.23 -97.76
N ASP A 970 6.56 -45.52 -97.70
CA ASP A 970 7.19 -46.52 -98.55
C ASP A 970 6.79 -47.94 -98.10
N LEU A 971 6.70 -48.20 -96.78
CA LEU A 971 6.19 -49.46 -96.21
C LEU A 971 4.68 -49.66 -96.47
N VAL A 972 3.87 -48.60 -96.30
CA VAL A 972 2.43 -48.62 -96.62
C VAL A 972 2.21 -48.98 -98.09
N ARG A 973 2.98 -48.40 -99.02
CA ARG A 973 2.90 -48.73 -100.45
C ARG A 973 3.28 -50.19 -100.74
N ARG A 974 4.23 -50.79 -99.99
CA ARG A 974 4.60 -52.21 -100.17
C ARG A 974 3.52 -53.16 -99.66
N VAL A 975 2.92 -52.89 -98.50
CA VAL A 975 1.82 -53.72 -98.00
C VAL A 975 0.55 -53.57 -98.85
N ASP A 976 0.28 -52.38 -99.38
CA ASP A 976 -0.78 -52.14 -100.39
C ASP A 976 -0.55 -52.91 -101.69
N ALA A 977 0.66 -52.85 -102.25
CA ALA A 977 1.01 -53.62 -103.44
C ALA A 977 0.89 -55.14 -103.23
N ALA A 978 1.17 -55.63 -102.00
CA ALA A 978 0.94 -57.03 -101.64
C ALA A 978 -0.56 -57.34 -101.55
N LEU A 979 -1.36 -56.51 -100.87
CA LEU A 979 -2.80 -56.65 -100.79
C LEU A 979 -3.47 -56.63 -102.18
N TYR A 980 -2.98 -55.78 -103.09
CA TYR A 980 -3.45 -55.72 -104.47
C TYR A 980 -3.19 -57.04 -105.22
N ARG A 981 -1.98 -57.62 -105.09
CA ARG A 981 -1.70 -58.98 -105.63
C ARG A 981 -2.62 -60.03 -105.04
N ALA A 982 -2.95 -59.95 -103.75
CA ALA A 982 -3.88 -60.89 -103.11
C ALA A 982 -5.28 -60.83 -103.75
N LYS A 983 -5.76 -59.61 -104.05
CA LYS A 983 -7.03 -59.39 -104.76
C LYS A 983 -6.99 -59.91 -106.21
N GLU A 984 -5.94 -59.63 -106.97
CA GLU A 984 -5.84 -60.08 -108.38
C GLU A 984 -5.64 -61.58 -108.54
N ALA A 985 -4.84 -62.22 -107.69
CA ALA A 985 -4.51 -63.64 -107.81
C ALA A 985 -5.68 -64.59 -107.46
N GLY A 986 -6.84 -64.04 -107.07
CA GLY A 986 -8.09 -64.79 -106.83
C GLY A 986 -8.72 -64.59 -105.46
N LYS A 987 -8.32 -63.55 -104.70
CA LYS A 987 -8.88 -63.19 -103.38
C LYS A 987 -8.68 -64.27 -102.30
N ASN A 988 -9.24 -64.03 -101.10
CA ASN A 988 -9.18 -64.92 -99.92
C ASN A 988 -7.78 -65.53 -99.70
N ARG A 989 -6.76 -64.69 -99.62
CA ARG A 989 -5.36 -65.11 -99.48
C ARG A 989 -4.52 -64.05 -98.80
N VAL A 990 -3.31 -64.46 -98.42
CA VAL A 990 -2.25 -63.60 -97.93
C VAL A 990 -1.15 -63.58 -98.99
N GLU A 991 -0.77 -62.39 -99.44
CA GLU A 991 0.43 -62.16 -100.23
C GLU A 991 1.43 -61.36 -99.39
N ILE A 992 2.72 -61.67 -99.53
CA ILE A 992 3.79 -60.94 -98.86
C ILE A 992 4.44 -60.00 -99.88
N SER A 993 4.89 -58.82 -99.46
CA SER A 993 5.81 -58.02 -100.26
C SER A 993 7.10 -58.80 -100.49
N ASP A 994 7.62 -58.74 -101.71
CA ASP A 994 9.05 -58.92 -101.92
C ASP A 994 9.81 -57.82 -101.17
N GLY A 995 11.04 -58.15 -100.73
CA GLY A 995 11.89 -57.26 -99.94
C GLY A 995 12.28 -56.03 -100.75
#